data_AF-A0AA42N8I6-F1
#
_entry.id   AF-A0AA42N8I6-F1
#
_cell.length_a   1.000
_cell.length_b   1.000
_cell.length_c   1.000
_cell.angle_alpha   90.00
_cell.angle_beta   90.00
_cell.angle_gamma   90.00
#
_symmetry.space_group_name_H-M   'P 1'
#
loop_
_entity.id
_entity.type
_entity.pdbx_description
1 polymer ?
#
loop_
_entity_poly.entity_id
_entity_poly.type
_entity_poly.pdbx_seq_one_letter_code
_entity_poly.pdbx_strand_id
1 'polypeptide(L)'
;MILSGRGVTAVLGPTNTGKTHYAIERMVAHGSGVIGLPLRLLAREVYTRLVEKVGAPNVALITGEEKIAPPKAKYSVCTVEAMPRETNAAFVAIDEVQLAGDLERGHIFTDRVLHLRGREETLLLGAGTMRPILERLLPGITVVERPRLSQLFYAGQKKITRLPQRTAIVAFSADEVYAIAELVRRQRGGAAVVLGALSPRTRNAQVGLYQSGDVEYLVATDAIGMGLNLDVDHVAFAQDRKFDGYQFRNLNPGEIGQIAGRAGRHLRDGTFGVTGRVDPFDDELVERIETHQFDAVKVLQWRTKNFDFSSIANLRASLDAAPTIQGLSRALPAIDQQALEYLSRYPEIIDVTTTDARVEKLWETCALPDYRRIAPAQHADLISTLYFDLVKRGTVNEDFMAEQVRRADRTDGEIDTLSARIAQIRTWTYVSNRPGWLADPTHWQEKTREIEDRLSDALHERLTKRFVDRRTSVLMRRLRENAMLEAEISVNGDVFVEGHHVGQLAGFRFTPVPGMEGPDQKAVQAAAQKALALEFEARAARLHASGNGDLALSSDGLVRWLGEPVARLSAGDNIMKPRVILLADEQLSGNARDHALARIERFVNHQIATVLKPLDDISRAEDLQGLAKGLAFQLVENLGVLFRRDVAEDVKSLDQDARASMRRYGVRFGAYHVFLPALLKPAPAELVTLLWALKNDGLGKPGYGDLIPVLAAGRTSVVTDASFERMFYKLAGFRFLGKRAVRIDILERLADLIRPLLQWKPGQQPRPEGAYDGRRFTTTTAMLSILGATLDDMEEILKGLGYRADQVTAEEAQAFLASHAGASAPAAGEAAAAEEESVETEEHEPASEEHVSETAVVAEGEAAEAPVAEAASEEAVAVEAAPEGAEAAEPKPVLLWRPGGRNENQRSENRRPGNRGQGRGEGAREQGERRGEGRRDNRDGANREAANRSGEGERKRDGGRPDRGNNRNNDRHDRGERKDRPERNDRGGKPQGQQRFEAKPPRKEKPLDPDSPFAKLAALKEQLKK
;
A
#
# COMPACT_ATOMS: atom_id res chain seq x y z
N MET A 1 -32.56 -54.67 31.39
CA MET A 1 -31.99 -53.40 31.88
C MET A 1 -32.79 -52.18 31.37
N ILE A 2 -34.13 -52.26 31.30
CA ILE A 2 -34.95 -51.07 31.02
C ILE A 2 -35.02 -50.27 32.32
N LEU A 3 -34.59 -49.01 32.29
CA LEU A 3 -34.52 -48.13 33.46
C LEU A 3 -35.67 -47.12 33.39
N SER A 4 -36.23 -46.74 34.55
CA SER A 4 -37.33 -45.79 34.56
C SER A 4 -36.85 -44.39 34.16
N GLY A 5 -37.61 -43.72 33.30
CA GLY A 5 -37.43 -42.31 32.97
C GLY A 5 -38.09 -41.35 33.98
N ARG A 6 -38.81 -41.85 34.99
CA ARG A 6 -39.42 -41.01 36.03
C ARG A 6 -38.34 -40.21 36.78
N GLY A 7 -38.53 -38.90 36.90
CA GLY A 7 -37.53 -37.98 37.47
C GLY A 7 -36.44 -37.53 36.48
N VAL A 8 -36.50 -37.98 35.22
CA VAL A 8 -35.62 -37.52 34.13
C VAL A 8 -36.41 -36.61 33.19
N THR A 9 -35.83 -35.45 32.86
CA THR A 9 -36.38 -34.52 31.86
C THR A 9 -35.37 -34.33 30.72
N ALA A 10 -35.75 -34.68 29.50
CA ALA A 10 -35.00 -34.39 28.30
C ALA A 10 -35.37 -33.00 27.77
N VAL A 11 -34.44 -32.04 27.80
CA VAL A 11 -34.59 -30.72 27.17
C VAL A 11 -33.92 -30.78 25.79
N LEU A 12 -34.73 -30.87 24.74
CA LEU A 12 -34.26 -31.17 23.38
C LEU A 12 -34.50 -29.99 22.43
N GLY A 13 -33.59 -29.80 21.48
CA GLY A 13 -33.71 -28.78 20.43
C GLY A 13 -32.39 -28.49 19.71
N PRO A 14 -32.39 -27.68 18.64
CA PRO A 14 -31.17 -27.30 17.90
C PRO A 14 -30.16 -26.51 18.74
N THR A 15 -29.04 -26.10 18.15
CA THR A 15 -28.11 -25.12 18.74
C THR A 15 -28.79 -23.74 18.92
N ASN A 16 -28.18 -22.84 19.70
CA ASN A 16 -28.73 -21.50 20.01
C ASN A 16 -30.17 -21.52 20.60
N THR A 17 -30.43 -22.43 21.55
CA THR A 17 -31.73 -22.67 22.23
C THR A 17 -31.73 -22.39 23.75
N GLY A 18 -30.58 -21.97 24.30
CA GLY A 18 -30.45 -21.67 25.74
C GLY A 18 -30.50 -22.88 26.70
N LYS A 19 -30.39 -24.12 26.21
CA LYS A 19 -30.46 -25.36 27.02
C LYS A 19 -29.48 -25.36 28.20
N THR A 20 -28.19 -25.14 27.95
CA THR A 20 -27.15 -25.13 29.00
C THR A 20 -27.36 -23.99 30.00
N HIS A 21 -27.87 -22.84 29.56
CA HIS A 21 -28.25 -21.74 30.48
C HIS A 21 -29.40 -22.15 31.40
N TYR A 22 -30.44 -22.78 30.86
CA TYR A 22 -31.54 -23.34 31.66
C TYR A 22 -31.05 -24.37 32.66
N ALA A 23 -30.14 -25.26 32.27
CA ALA A 23 -29.56 -26.24 33.19
C ALA A 23 -28.73 -25.60 34.32
N ILE A 24 -27.99 -24.51 34.04
CA ILE A 24 -27.27 -23.74 35.09
C ILE A 24 -28.26 -23.10 36.07
N GLU A 25 -29.34 -22.48 35.59
CA GLU A 25 -30.37 -21.89 36.48
C GLU A 25 -31.03 -22.97 37.36
N ARG A 26 -31.38 -24.11 36.78
CA ARG A 26 -31.93 -25.25 37.55
C ARG A 26 -30.92 -25.76 38.57
N MET A 27 -29.67 -26.00 38.17
CA MET A 27 -28.60 -26.49 39.04
C MET A 27 -28.40 -25.61 40.28
N VAL A 28 -28.37 -24.29 40.12
CA VAL A 28 -28.21 -23.33 41.24
C VAL A 28 -29.45 -23.27 42.14
N ALA A 29 -30.64 -23.60 41.64
CA ALA A 29 -31.85 -23.71 42.45
C ALA A 29 -31.88 -24.95 43.37
N HIS A 30 -30.98 -25.92 43.17
CA HIS A 30 -30.83 -27.10 44.04
C HIS A 30 -29.64 -26.97 44.99
N GLY A 31 -29.70 -27.67 46.13
CA GLY A 31 -28.68 -27.57 47.20
C GLY A 31 -27.30 -28.16 46.85
N SER A 32 -27.22 -29.00 45.82
CA SER A 32 -25.98 -29.54 45.23
C SER A 32 -26.24 -30.03 43.81
N GLY A 33 -25.22 -30.07 42.96
CA GLY A 33 -25.40 -30.50 41.56
C GLY A 33 -24.14 -31.00 40.87
N VAL A 34 -24.32 -31.83 39.84
CA VAL A 34 -23.26 -32.25 38.91
C VAL A 34 -23.71 -31.98 37.47
N ILE A 35 -22.87 -31.33 36.66
CA ILE A 35 -23.10 -31.16 35.22
C ILE A 35 -21.97 -31.78 34.41
N GLY A 36 -22.32 -32.65 33.48
CA GLY A 36 -21.41 -33.32 32.55
C GLY A 36 -21.46 -32.64 31.18
N LEU A 37 -20.31 -32.20 30.71
CA LEU A 37 -20.16 -31.45 29.46
C LEU A 37 -19.24 -32.22 28.50
N PRO A 38 -19.46 -32.14 27.18
CA PRO A 38 -18.78 -33.03 26.23
C PRO A 38 -17.34 -32.61 25.91
N LEU A 39 -16.89 -31.44 26.38
CA LEU A 39 -15.59 -30.85 26.06
C LEU A 39 -15.05 -30.07 27.25
N ARG A 40 -13.73 -30.16 27.49
CA ARG A 40 -13.02 -29.41 28.55
C ARG A 40 -13.26 -27.89 28.48
N LEU A 41 -13.40 -27.34 27.28
CA LEU A 41 -13.71 -25.92 27.07
C LEU A 41 -15.09 -25.52 27.60
N LEU A 42 -16.12 -26.33 27.33
CA LEU A 42 -17.46 -26.12 27.89
C LEU A 42 -17.46 -26.30 29.41
N ALA A 43 -16.75 -27.30 29.93
CA ALA A 43 -16.56 -27.46 31.37
C ALA A 43 -15.94 -26.20 32.00
N ARG A 44 -14.93 -25.59 31.36
CA ARG A 44 -14.34 -24.34 31.84
C ARG A 44 -15.29 -23.14 31.73
N GLU A 45 -16.02 -23.00 30.63
CA GLU A 45 -17.01 -21.92 30.42
C GLU A 45 -18.14 -21.98 31.47
N VAL A 46 -18.69 -23.17 31.71
CA VAL A 46 -19.76 -23.40 32.69
C VAL A 46 -19.24 -23.24 34.13
N TYR A 47 -18.01 -23.70 34.41
CA TYR A 47 -17.34 -23.44 35.70
C TYR A 47 -17.23 -21.94 35.97
N THR A 48 -16.71 -21.14 35.03
CA THR A 48 -16.57 -19.69 35.22
C THR A 48 -17.92 -19.02 35.51
N ARG A 49 -18.97 -19.33 34.73
CA ARG A 49 -20.33 -18.81 34.97
C ARG A 49 -20.92 -19.22 36.32
N LEU A 50 -20.66 -20.44 36.79
CA LEU A 50 -21.10 -20.88 38.12
C LEU A 50 -20.30 -20.17 39.21
N VAL A 51 -18.99 -20.00 39.05
CA VAL A 51 -18.15 -19.24 39.98
C VAL A 51 -18.60 -17.79 40.11
N GLU A 52 -18.99 -17.14 39.00
CA GLU A 52 -19.59 -15.79 39.00
C GLU A 52 -20.92 -15.73 39.76
N LYS A 53 -21.74 -16.80 39.71
CA LYS A 53 -23.06 -16.85 40.37
C LYS A 53 -23.03 -17.26 41.85
N VAL A 54 -22.19 -18.22 42.24
CA VAL A 54 -22.21 -18.82 43.59
C VAL A 54 -20.85 -18.77 44.33
N GLY A 55 -19.82 -18.20 43.71
CA GLY A 55 -18.48 -18.03 44.29
C GLY A 55 -17.59 -19.27 44.19
N ALA A 56 -16.29 -19.04 43.98
CA ALA A 56 -15.29 -20.08 43.74
C ALA A 56 -15.26 -21.23 44.78
N PRO A 57 -15.39 -21.00 46.10
CA PRO A 57 -15.34 -22.08 47.09
C PRO A 57 -16.49 -23.11 46.98
N ASN A 58 -17.57 -22.79 46.25
CA ASN A 58 -18.75 -23.64 46.10
C ASN A 58 -18.73 -24.48 44.81
N VAL A 59 -17.77 -24.28 43.90
CA VAL A 59 -17.74 -24.91 42.57
C VAL A 59 -16.44 -25.70 42.37
N ALA A 60 -16.56 -26.93 41.90
CA ALA A 60 -15.44 -27.75 41.44
C ALA A 60 -15.43 -27.84 39.90
N LEU A 61 -14.23 -27.93 39.32
CA LEU A 61 -13.98 -28.29 37.92
C LEU A 61 -13.22 -29.61 37.90
N ILE A 62 -13.74 -30.63 37.22
CA ILE A 62 -13.12 -31.95 37.16
C ILE A 62 -13.06 -32.42 35.70
N THR A 63 -11.86 -32.44 35.13
CA THR A 63 -11.60 -32.99 33.78
C THR A 63 -10.50 -34.06 33.86
N GLY A 64 -10.08 -34.64 32.73
CA GLY A 64 -9.00 -35.64 32.73
C GLY A 64 -7.63 -35.06 33.08
N GLU A 65 -7.41 -33.78 32.79
CA GLU A 65 -6.12 -33.09 32.82
C GLU A 65 -6.08 -31.92 33.82
N GLU A 66 -7.23 -31.54 34.40
CA GLU A 66 -7.33 -30.43 35.34
C GLU A 66 -8.40 -30.71 36.40
N LYS A 67 -8.02 -30.56 37.67
CA LYS A 67 -8.89 -30.79 38.82
C LYS A 67 -8.81 -29.64 39.83
N ILE A 68 -9.88 -28.86 39.93
CA ILE A 68 -10.08 -27.84 40.95
C ILE A 68 -11.21 -28.33 41.85
N ALA A 69 -10.90 -28.75 43.07
CA ALA A 69 -11.87 -29.34 43.99
C ALA A 69 -11.81 -28.70 45.40
N PRO A 70 -12.43 -27.53 45.61
CA PRO A 70 -12.51 -26.91 46.93
C PRO A 70 -13.22 -27.83 47.94
N PRO A 71 -12.78 -27.94 49.20
CA PRO A 71 -13.39 -28.85 50.19
C PRO A 71 -14.86 -28.60 50.51
N LYS A 72 -15.41 -27.43 50.13
CA LYS A 72 -16.81 -27.02 50.35
C LYS A 72 -17.63 -26.98 49.06
N ALA A 73 -17.12 -27.52 47.94
CA ALA A 73 -17.81 -27.48 46.67
C ALA A 73 -19.14 -28.24 46.72
N LYS A 74 -20.24 -27.54 46.40
CA LYS A 74 -21.59 -28.10 46.28
C LYS A 74 -21.95 -28.45 44.84
N TYR A 75 -21.25 -27.84 43.90
CA TYR A 75 -21.52 -27.90 42.47
C TYR A 75 -20.28 -28.41 41.74
N SER A 76 -20.39 -29.52 41.01
CA SER A 76 -19.29 -30.10 40.23
C SER A 76 -19.55 -29.94 38.74
N VAL A 77 -18.61 -29.30 38.06
CA VAL A 77 -18.61 -29.15 36.60
C VAL A 77 -17.58 -30.12 36.03
N CYS A 78 -18.06 -31.12 35.29
CA CYS A 78 -17.24 -32.23 34.81
C CYS A 78 -17.22 -32.28 33.28
N THR A 79 -16.18 -32.88 32.70
CA THR A 79 -16.40 -33.58 31.42
C THR A 79 -17.22 -34.85 31.66
N VAL A 80 -17.99 -35.34 30.67
CA VAL A 80 -18.84 -36.53 30.85
C VAL A 80 -18.03 -37.77 31.29
N GLU A 81 -16.81 -37.89 30.78
CA GLU A 81 -15.81 -38.90 31.16
C GLU A 81 -15.37 -38.78 32.62
N ALA A 82 -15.23 -37.56 33.12
CA ALA A 82 -14.82 -37.24 34.49
C ALA A 82 -16.00 -37.10 35.48
N MET A 83 -17.24 -37.29 35.04
CA MET A 83 -18.38 -37.41 35.96
C MET A 83 -18.19 -38.63 36.88
N PRO A 84 -18.55 -38.52 38.16
CA PRO A 84 -18.54 -39.67 39.06
C PRO A 84 -19.51 -40.75 38.54
N ARG A 85 -19.17 -42.02 38.74
CA ARG A 85 -20.02 -43.15 38.31
C ARG A 85 -21.36 -43.17 39.07
N GLU A 86 -21.38 -42.66 40.29
CA GLU A 86 -22.53 -42.60 41.20
C GLU A 86 -22.44 -41.30 42.01
N THR A 87 -23.58 -40.69 42.36
CA THR A 87 -23.63 -39.39 43.04
C THR A 87 -24.84 -39.27 43.95
N ASN A 88 -24.68 -38.53 45.04
CA ASN A 88 -25.76 -38.14 45.96
C ASN A 88 -26.19 -36.66 45.77
N ALA A 89 -25.80 -36.04 44.65
CA ALA A 89 -26.19 -34.66 44.34
C ALA A 89 -27.71 -34.53 44.13
N ALA A 90 -28.28 -33.39 44.52
CA ALA A 90 -29.70 -33.11 44.30
C ALA A 90 -30.03 -33.04 42.79
N PHE A 91 -29.17 -32.37 42.02
CA PHE A 91 -29.33 -32.16 40.59
C PHE A 91 -28.24 -32.88 39.76
N VAL A 92 -28.61 -33.48 38.63
CA VAL A 92 -27.67 -33.93 37.60
C VAL A 92 -28.07 -33.40 36.24
N ALA A 93 -27.11 -32.90 35.45
CA ALA A 93 -27.31 -32.61 34.02
C ALA A 93 -26.23 -33.29 33.16
N ILE A 94 -26.63 -33.76 31.97
CA ILE A 94 -25.72 -34.28 30.94
C ILE A 94 -26.01 -33.51 29.65
N ASP A 95 -25.01 -32.81 29.12
CA ASP A 95 -25.14 -32.00 27.90
C ASP A 95 -24.69 -32.76 26.63
N GLU A 96 -25.24 -32.34 25.49
CA GLU A 96 -25.06 -32.93 24.16
C GLU A 96 -25.23 -34.47 24.10
N VAL A 97 -26.30 -35.00 24.70
CA VAL A 97 -26.57 -36.45 24.83
C VAL A 97 -26.60 -37.23 23.51
N GLN A 98 -26.77 -36.56 22.36
CA GLN A 98 -26.65 -37.20 21.04
C GLN A 98 -25.25 -37.78 20.77
N LEU A 99 -24.21 -37.34 21.49
CA LEU A 99 -22.90 -37.98 21.45
C LEU A 99 -22.91 -39.43 21.96
N ALA A 100 -23.98 -39.92 22.57
CA ALA A 100 -24.18 -41.35 22.82
C ALA A 100 -24.17 -42.22 21.55
N GLY A 101 -24.39 -41.62 20.36
CA GLY A 101 -24.21 -42.28 19.07
C GLY A 101 -22.77 -42.35 18.56
N ASP A 102 -21.83 -41.63 19.17
CA ASP A 102 -20.42 -41.53 18.74
C ASP A 102 -19.67 -42.86 18.87
N LEU A 103 -18.94 -43.24 17.82
CA LEU A 103 -18.28 -44.56 17.70
C LEU A 103 -17.15 -44.79 18.70
N GLU A 104 -16.43 -43.73 19.09
CA GLU A 104 -15.23 -43.83 19.93
C GLU A 104 -15.60 -43.70 21.42
N ARG A 105 -16.37 -42.67 21.79
CA ARG A 105 -16.67 -42.33 23.19
C ARG A 105 -18.15 -42.33 23.56
N GLY A 106 -19.06 -42.60 22.62
CA GLY A 106 -20.50 -42.55 22.88
C GLY A 106 -20.98 -43.53 23.95
N HIS A 107 -20.27 -44.63 24.14
CA HIS A 107 -20.53 -45.59 25.22
C HIS A 107 -20.45 -44.97 26.64
N ILE A 108 -19.64 -43.92 26.83
CA ILE A 108 -19.54 -43.19 28.11
C ILE A 108 -20.81 -42.36 28.33
N PHE A 109 -21.27 -41.65 27.30
CA PHE A 109 -22.53 -40.89 27.33
C PHE A 109 -23.72 -41.81 27.58
N THR A 110 -23.79 -42.95 26.90
CA THR A 110 -24.83 -43.97 27.10
C THR A 110 -24.85 -44.47 28.54
N ASP A 111 -23.70 -44.79 29.14
CA ASP A 111 -23.64 -45.18 30.55
C ASP A 111 -24.18 -44.09 31.48
N ARG A 112 -23.78 -42.82 31.30
CA ARG A 112 -24.28 -41.72 32.15
C ARG A 112 -25.78 -41.46 31.95
N VAL A 113 -26.26 -41.48 30.71
CA VAL A 113 -27.69 -41.33 30.37
C VAL A 113 -28.53 -42.45 31.01
N LEU A 114 -28.04 -43.69 30.97
CA LEU A 114 -28.74 -44.82 31.57
C LEU A 114 -28.68 -44.79 33.10
N HIS A 115 -27.50 -44.63 33.70
CA HIS A 115 -27.28 -44.98 35.12
C HIS A 115 -27.14 -43.79 36.09
N LEU A 116 -26.72 -42.60 35.64
CA LEU A 116 -26.47 -41.48 36.56
C LEU A 116 -27.73 -40.65 36.82
N ARG A 117 -28.08 -40.44 38.08
CA ARG A 117 -29.30 -39.71 38.50
C ARG A 117 -29.00 -38.72 39.61
N GLY A 118 -29.68 -37.57 39.57
CA GLY A 118 -29.81 -36.67 40.71
C GLY A 118 -30.93 -37.14 41.64
N ARG A 119 -30.82 -36.82 42.93
CA ARG A 119 -31.81 -37.18 43.96
C ARG A 119 -33.18 -36.51 43.75
N GLU A 120 -33.18 -35.31 43.17
CA GLU A 120 -34.38 -34.48 42.98
C GLU A 120 -34.70 -34.27 41.50
N GLU A 121 -33.70 -33.95 40.67
CA GLU A 121 -33.88 -33.72 39.23
C GLU A 121 -32.70 -34.26 38.41
N THR A 122 -33.00 -34.88 37.27
CA THR A 122 -32.02 -35.24 36.23
C THR A 122 -32.40 -34.60 34.90
N LEU A 123 -31.53 -33.80 34.31
CA LEU A 123 -31.69 -33.21 32.97
C LEU A 123 -30.80 -33.88 31.92
N LEU A 124 -31.40 -34.24 30.78
CA LEU A 124 -30.67 -34.65 29.58
C LEU A 124 -30.82 -33.55 28.53
N LEU A 125 -29.72 -32.93 28.10
CA LEU A 125 -29.75 -31.83 27.13
C LEU A 125 -29.18 -32.31 25.80
N GLY A 126 -29.82 -31.98 24.67
CA GLY A 126 -29.29 -32.37 23.37
C GLY A 126 -30.16 -32.00 22.18
N ALA A 127 -29.90 -32.67 21.05
CA ALA A 127 -30.63 -32.50 19.79
C ALA A 127 -32.02 -33.18 19.81
N GLY A 128 -32.98 -32.62 19.06
CA GLY A 128 -34.33 -33.20 18.90
C GLY A 128 -34.34 -34.64 18.37
N THR A 129 -33.34 -34.99 17.56
CA THR A 129 -33.13 -36.34 16.99
C THR A 129 -33.00 -37.45 18.03
N MET A 130 -32.68 -37.11 19.30
CA MET A 130 -32.59 -38.06 20.40
C MET A 130 -33.94 -38.45 21.02
N ARG A 131 -35.03 -37.74 20.71
CA ARG A 131 -36.34 -37.98 21.34
C ARG A 131 -36.81 -39.45 21.25
N PRO A 132 -36.84 -40.10 20.06
CA PRO A 132 -37.44 -41.44 19.94
C PRO A 132 -36.63 -42.54 20.63
N ILE A 133 -35.29 -42.37 20.72
CA ILE A 133 -34.42 -43.33 21.40
C ILE A 133 -34.41 -43.13 22.91
N LEU A 134 -34.51 -41.89 23.41
CA LEU A 134 -34.66 -41.61 24.84
C LEU A 134 -36.01 -42.11 25.38
N GLU A 135 -37.11 -41.87 24.67
CA GLU A 135 -38.45 -42.38 25.04
C GLU A 135 -38.48 -43.92 25.11
N ARG A 136 -37.72 -44.61 24.23
CA ARG A 136 -37.58 -46.08 24.23
C ARG A 136 -36.71 -46.61 25.37
N LEU A 137 -35.54 -45.98 25.62
CA LEU A 137 -34.57 -46.45 26.61
C LEU A 137 -34.97 -46.10 28.05
N LEU A 138 -35.71 -44.98 28.23
CA LEU A 138 -36.14 -44.46 29.52
C LEU A 138 -37.68 -44.24 29.56
N PRO A 139 -38.50 -45.31 29.62
CA PRO A 139 -39.95 -45.17 29.66
C PRO A 139 -40.44 -44.29 30.82
N GLY A 140 -41.26 -43.29 30.48
CA GLY A 140 -41.75 -42.28 31.43
C GLY A 140 -40.86 -41.05 31.60
N ILE A 141 -39.88 -40.84 30.70
CA ILE A 141 -39.12 -39.58 30.60
C ILE A 141 -40.03 -38.41 30.21
N THR A 142 -39.81 -37.23 30.80
CA THR A 142 -40.48 -35.99 30.37
C THR A 142 -39.67 -35.34 29.25
N VAL A 143 -40.30 -34.96 28.13
CA VAL A 143 -39.61 -34.27 27.03
C VAL A 143 -40.08 -32.82 26.94
N VAL A 144 -39.14 -31.88 26.91
CA VAL A 144 -39.36 -30.44 26.74
C VAL A 144 -38.60 -29.97 25.50
N GLU A 145 -39.33 -29.63 24.45
CA GLU A 145 -38.73 -29.11 23.21
C GLU A 145 -38.50 -27.60 23.29
N ARG A 146 -37.38 -27.12 22.74
CA ARG A 146 -37.03 -25.70 22.65
C ARG A 146 -36.71 -25.30 21.21
N PRO A 147 -37.49 -24.39 20.59
CA PRO A 147 -37.20 -23.88 19.25
C PRO A 147 -35.96 -22.96 19.27
N ARG A 148 -35.30 -22.84 18.12
CA ARG A 148 -34.16 -21.94 17.94
C ARG A 148 -34.59 -20.47 18.11
N LEU A 149 -33.70 -19.64 18.65
CA LEU A 149 -33.98 -18.22 18.92
C LEU A 149 -33.83 -17.29 17.71
N SER A 150 -33.23 -17.77 16.62
CA SER A 150 -33.00 -17.03 15.37
C SER A 150 -33.14 -17.93 14.14
N GLN A 151 -33.35 -17.33 12.97
CA GLN A 151 -33.41 -18.03 11.69
C GLN A 151 -31.99 -18.23 11.11
N LEU A 152 -31.90 -19.12 10.13
CA LEU A 152 -30.68 -19.46 9.41
C LEU A 152 -31.02 -19.58 7.94
N PHE A 153 -30.29 -18.85 7.09
CA PHE A 153 -30.58 -18.77 5.65
C PHE A 153 -29.40 -19.25 4.79
N TYR A 154 -29.70 -19.96 3.71
CA TYR A 154 -28.70 -20.35 2.72
C TYR A 154 -28.33 -19.16 1.82
N ALA A 155 -27.03 -18.89 1.74
CA ALA A 155 -26.46 -17.77 0.99
C ALA A 155 -25.73 -18.21 -0.29
N GLY A 156 -25.89 -19.48 -0.70
CA GLY A 156 -25.30 -20.05 -1.91
C GLY A 156 -23.79 -20.30 -1.84
N GLN A 157 -23.19 -20.50 -3.02
CA GLN A 157 -21.74 -20.58 -3.19
C GLN A 157 -21.12 -19.19 -3.30
N LYS A 158 -20.08 -18.92 -2.52
CA LYS A 158 -19.29 -17.67 -2.59
C LYS A 158 -17.80 -17.99 -2.62
N LYS A 159 -17.04 -17.30 -3.48
CA LYS A 159 -15.56 -17.34 -3.44
C LYS A 159 -15.07 -16.70 -2.14
N ILE A 160 -13.89 -17.11 -1.65
CA ILE A 160 -13.28 -16.59 -0.41
C ILE A 160 -13.18 -15.05 -0.40
N THR A 161 -12.81 -14.45 -1.54
CA THR A 161 -12.77 -12.98 -1.75
C THR A 161 -14.13 -12.26 -1.67
N ARG A 162 -15.24 -13.00 -1.61
CA ARG A 162 -16.63 -12.50 -1.53
C ARG A 162 -17.38 -13.01 -0.29
N LEU A 163 -16.72 -13.73 0.61
CA LEU A 163 -17.29 -14.07 1.91
C LEU A 163 -17.50 -12.78 2.73
N PRO A 164 -18.62 -12.65 3.45
CA PRO A 164 -18.88 -11.49 4.31
C PRO A 164 -17.91 -11.45 5.49
N GLN A 165 -17.87 -10.30 6.18
CA GLN A 165 -17.15 -10.18 7.45
C GLN A 165 -17.74 -11.12 8.50
N ARG A 166 -16.96 -11.46 9.53
CA ARG A 166 -17.34 -12.42 10.59
C ARG A 166 -17.77 -13.79 10.04
N THR A 167 -17.08 -14.28 9.00
CA THR A 167 -17.26 -15.64 8.47
C THR A 167 -16.39 -16.66 9.22
N ALA A 168 -16.98 -17.79 9.60
CA ALA A 168 -16.26 -19.02 9.95
C ALA A 168 -16.19 -19.95 8.73
N ILE A 169 -15.00 -20.25 8.24
CA ILE A 169 -14.73 -21.17 7.12
C ILE A 169 -14.37 -22.54 7.68
N VAL A 170 -15.03 -23.60 7.22
CA VAL A 170 -14.92 -24.95 7.79
C VAL A 170 -14.34 -25.95 6.79
N ALA A 171 -13.29 -26.65 7.22
CA ALA A 171 -12.64 -27.76 6.51
C ALA A 171 -12.33 -28.91 7.50
N PHE A 172 -12.01 -30.11 7.01
CA PHE A 172 -11.90 -31.33 7.84
C PHE A 172 -10.49 -31.91 7.93
N SER A 173 -9.46 -31.21 7.41
CA SER A 173 -8.05 -31.51 7.66
C SER A 173 -7.29 -30.27 8.15
N ALA A 174 -6.19 -30.48 8.89
CA ALA A 174 -5.34 -29.39 9.34
C ALA A 174 -4.68 -28.67 8.16
N ASP A 175 -4.24 -29.42 7.14
CA ASP A 175 -3.59 -28.89 5.94
C ASP A 175 -4.50 -27.92 5.17
N GLU A 176 -5.77 -28.27 4.98
CA GLU A 176 -6.76 -27.42 4.32
C GLU A 176 -7.08 -26.18 5.16
N VAL A 177 -7.21 -26.32 6.48
CA VAL A 177 -7.37 -25.16 7.37
C VAL A 177 -6.18 -24.21 7.27
N TYR A 178 -4.94 -24.71 7.23
CA TYR A 178 -3.74 -23.87 7.05
C TYR A 178 -3.67 -23.26 5.65
N ALA A 179 -4.01 -23.99 4.60
CA ALA A 179 -4.02 -23.49 3.22
C ALA A 179 -5.06 -22.38 3.02
N ILE A 180 -6.27 -22.56 3.56
CA ILE A 180 -7.33 -21.57 3.54
C ILE A 180 -6.96 -20.36 4.42
N ALA A 181 -6.39 -20.55 5.60
CA ALA A 181 -5.97 -19.45 6.47
C ALA A 181 -4.86 -18.59 5.83
N GLU A 182 -3.90 -19.20 5.15
CA GLU A 182 -2.86 -18.50 4.37
C GLU A 182 -3.49 -17.73 3.18
N LEU A 183 -4.45 -18.33 2.48
CA LEU A 183 -5.17 -17.66 1.39
C LEU A 183 -6.00 -16.47 1.88
N VAL A 184 -6.69 -16.62 3.02
CA VAL A 184 -7.45 -15.53 3.65
C VAL A 184 -6.51 -14.44 4.14
N ARG A 185 -5.37 -14.76 4.76
CA ARG A 185 -4.35 -13.76 5.14
C ARG A 185 -3.91 -12.91 3.95
N ARG A 186 -3.60 -13.55 2.81
CA ARG A 186 -3.18 -12.85 1.57
C ARG A 186 -4.26 -11.97 0.94
N GLN A 187 -5.55 -12.28 1.16
CA GLN A 187 -6.66 -11.61 0.48
C GLN A 187 -7.51 -10.71 1.40
N ARG A 188 -7.40 -10.85 2.72
CA ARG A 188 -8.26 -10.24 3.75
C ARG A 188 -7.51 -9.81 5.01
N GLY A 189 -6.17 -9.79 4.99
CA GLY A 189 -5.34 -9.32 6.12
C GLY A 189 -5.10 -10.35 7.23
N GLY A 190 -6.01 -11.28 7.49
CA GLY A 190 -5.75 -12.34 8.45
C GLY A 190 -6.92 -13.26 8.77
N ALA A 191 -6.60 -14.40 9.38
CA ALA A 191 -7.58 -15.32 9.94
C ALA A 191 -7.10 -15.91 11.27
N ALA A 192 -8.04 -16.13 12.20
CA ALA A 192 -7.83 -16.99 13.36
C ALA A 192 -7.92 -18.45 12.92
N VAL A 193 -7.15 -19.34 13.57
CA VAL A 193 -7.13 -20.78 13.26
C VAL A 193 -7.57 -21.61 14.47
N VAL A 194 -8.58 -22.47 14.27
CA VAL A 194 -9.12 -23.35 15.32
C VAL A 194 -9.20 -24.81 14.85
N LEU A 195 -8.27 -25.63 15.33
CA LEU A 195 -8.29 -27.08 15.11
C LEU A 195 -8.68 -27.82 16.40
N GLY A 196 -9.31 -29.00 16.25
CA GLY A 196 -9.67 -29.87 17.38
C GLY A 196 -8.49 -30.31 18.26
N ALA A 197 -7.27 -30.38 17.71
CA ALA A 197 -6.06 -30.76 18.43
C ALA A 197 -5.45 -29.64 19.31
N LEU A 198 -5.72 -28.36 18.98
CA LEU A 198 -5.18 -27.20 19.72
C LEU A 198 -5.57 -27.26 21.19
N SER A 199 -4.66 -26.83 22.08
CA SER A 199 -4.96 -26.76 23.51
C SER A 199 -6.12 -25.80 23.79
N PRO A 200 -6.85 -25.97 24.90
CA PRO A 200 -7.88 -25.02 25.32
C PRO A 200 -7.36 -23.58 25.35
N ARG A 201 -6.11 -23.39 25.78
CA ARG A 201 -5.44 -22.08 25.84
C ARG A 201 -5.17 -21.48 24.47
N THR A 202 -4.48 -22.20 23.57
CA THR A 202 -4.22 -21.72 22.20
C THR A 202 -5.53 -21.44 21.45
N ARG A 203 -6.53 -22.32 21.63
CA ARG A 203 -7.85 -22.19 20.99
C ARG A 203 -8.59 -20.95 21.48
N ASN A 204 -8.64 -20.72 22.80
CA ASN A 204 -9.27 -19.52 23.37
C ASN A 204 -8.54 -18.24 22.95
N ALA A 205 -7.20 -18.26 22.85
CA ALA A 205 -6.44 -17.11 22.38
C ALA A 205 -6.69 -16.80 20.88
N GLN A 206 -6.80 -17.83 20.04
CA GLN A 206 -7.18 -17.67 18.62
C GLN A 206 -8.63 -17.19 18.46
N VAL A 207 -9.57 -17.71 19.25
CA VAL A 207 -10.96 -17.20 19.32
C VAL A 207 -10.99 -15.77 19.85
N GLY A 208 -10.10 -15.41 20.77
CA GLY A 208 -9.92 -14.05 21.29
C GLY A 208 -9.66 -13.04 20.17
N LEU A 209 -8.72 -13.32 19.26
CA LEU A 209 -8.41 -12.47 18.10
C LEU A 209 -9.62 -12.24 17.16
N TYR A 210 -10.46 -13.26 17.01
CA TYR A 210 -11.68 -13.15 16.20
C TYR A 210 -12.79 -12.36 16.93
N GLN A 211 -12.91 -12.55 18.24
CA GLN A 211 -13.93 -11.87 19.06
C GLN A 211 -13.60 -10.39 19.32
N SER A 212 -12.33 -10.05 19.56
CA SER A 212 -11.83 -8.66 19.59
C SER A 212 -12.00 -7.96 18.24
N GLY A 213 -12.05 -8.73 17.16
CA GLY A 213 -12.11 -8.25 15.79
C GLY A 213 -10.75 -7.88 15.20
N ASP A 214 -9.64 -8.31 15.81
CA ASP A 214 -8.28 -8.25 15.23
C ASP A 214 -8.22 -9.04 13.90
N VAL A 215 -9.08 -10.06 13.74
CA VAL A 215 -9.35 -10.74 12.47
C VAL A 215 -10.86 -10.89 12.22
N GLU A 216 -11.29 -10.73 10.97
CA GLU A 216 -12.70 -10.87 10.56
C GLU A 216 -13.09 -12.30 10.18
N TYR A 217 -12.11 -13.18 10.03
CA TYR A 217 -12.29 -14.53 9.52
C TYR A 217 -11.73 -15.55 10.52
N LEU A 218 -12.46 -16.64 10.67
CA LEU A 218 -12.04 -17.81 11.44
C LEU A 218 -11.97 -18.99 10.47
N VAL A 219 -10.85 -19.72 10.43
CA VAL A 219 -10.75 -20.98 9.67
C VAL A 219 -10.60 -22.12 10.67
N ALA A 220 -11.45 -23.14 10.57
CA ALA A 220 -11.55 -24.15 11.60
C ALA A 220 -12.00 -25.53 11.11
N THR A 221 -11.86 -26.53 11.98
CA THR A 221 -12.54 -27.82 11.80
C THR A 221 -13.93 -27.84 12.44
N ASP A 222 -14.64 -28.95 12.25
CA ASP A 222 -15.84 -29.37 13.01
C ASP A 222 -15.78 -29.12 14.53
N ALA A 223 -14.59 -28.95 15.11
CA ALA A 223 -14.37 -28.50 16.48
C ALA A 223 -15.06 -27.16 16.84
N ILE A 224 -15.49 -26.32 15.89
CA ILE A 224 -16.37 -25.16 16.19
C ILE A 224 -17.84 -25.54 16.34
N GLY A 225 -18.25 -26.68 15.77
CA GLY A 225 -19.60 -27.23 15.88
C GLY A 225 -19.97 -27.61 17.32
N MET A 226 -18.99 -27.71 18.22
CA MET A 226 -19.17 -27.99 19.64
C MET A 226 -18.23 -27.16 20.52
N GLY A 227 -18.78 -26.45 21.50
CA GLY A 227 -18.02 -25.99 22.66
C GLY A 227 -17.09 -24.79 22.52
N LEU A 228 -17.42 -23.85 21.63
CA LEU A 228 -16.91 -22.48 21.66
C LEU A 228 -18.07 -21.49 21.58
N ASN A 229 -18.01 -20.42 22.39
CA ASN A 229 -18.93 -19.30 22.31
C ASN A 229 -18.43 -18.28 21.26
N LEU A 230 -18.89 -18.47 20.03
CA LEU A 230 -18.48 -17.72 18.84
C LEU A 230 -19.62 -16.82 18.34
N ASP A 231 -19.32 -15.54 18.11
CA ASP A 231 -20.25 -14.60 17.47
C ASP A 231 -19.95 -14.58 15.96
N VAL A 232 -20.51 -15.55 15.25
CA VAL A 232 -20.33 -15.78 13.81
C VAL A 232 -21.62 -15.40 13.07
N ASP A 233 -21.51 -14.60 12.03
CA ASP A 233 -22.66 -14.16 11.22
C ASP A 233 -22.85 -15.07 9.98
N HIS A 234 -21.77 -15.67 9.48
CA HIS A 234 -21.77 -16.56 8.32
C HIS A 234 -20.90 -17.81 8.52
N VAL A 235 -21.41 -18.99 8.16
CA VAL A 235 -20.62 -20.25 8.09
C VAL A 235 -20.44 -20.67 6.64
N ALA A 236 -19.19 -20.84 6.21
CA ALA A 236 -18.84 -21.25 4.85
C ALA A 236 -18.14 -22.62 4.84
N PHE A 237 -18.78 -23.63 4.25
CA PHE A 237 -18.17 -24.95 4.08
C PHE A 237 -17.18 -24.93 2.90
N ALA A 238 -15.90 -25.16 3.19
CA ALA A 238 -14.85 -25.30 2.18
C ALA A 238 -14.61 -26.77 1.77
N GLN A 239 -15.22 -27.71 2.51
CA GLN A 239 -15.31 -29.13 2.21
C GLN A 239 -16.70 -29.66 2.63
N ASP A 240 -17.15 -30.75 2.01
CA ASP A 240 -18.41 -31.47 2.26
C ASP A 240 -18.18 -32.94 2.69
N ARG A 241 -16.91 -33.36 2.71
CA ARG A 241 -16.47 -34.73 3.04
C ARG A 241 -15.46 -34.70 4.19
N LYS A 242 -15.53 -35.72 5.06
CA LYS A 242 -14.58 -35.93 6.16
C LYS A 242 -14.13 -37.38 6.28
N PHE A 243 -12.98 -37.58 6.88
CA PHE A 243 -12.50 -38.89 7.31
C PHE A 243 -13.13 -39.25 8.66
N ASP A 244 -13.75 -40.42 8.77
CA ASP A 244 -14.42 -40.89 10.00
C ASP A 244 -13.57 -41.87 10.83
N GLY A 245 -12.28 -41.97 10.53
CA GLY A 245 -11.36 -42.97 11.10
C GLY A 245 -11.16 -44.19 10.20
N TYR A 246 -12.10 -44.45 9.28
CA TYR A 246 -12.03 -45.60 8.37
C TYR A 246 -12.07 -45.19 6.90
N GLN A 247 -12.92 -44.22 6.52
CA GLN A 247 -13.12 -43.80 5.13
C GLN A 247 -13.49 -42.32 5.00
N PHE A 248 -13.33 -41.77 3.78
CA PHE A 248 -13.77 -40.42 3.43
C PHE A 248 -15.22 -40.42 2.94
N ARG A 249 -16.16 -40.09 3.82
CA ARG A 249 -17.59 -39.98 3.53
C ARG A 249 -18.08 -38.53 3.48
N ASN A 250 -19.24 -38.32 2.87
CA ASN A 250 -19.95 -37.05 2.95
C ASN A 250 -20.40 -36.79 4.40
N LEU A 251 -20.53 -35.51 4.76
CA LEU A 251 -21.20 -35.10 5.99
C LEU A 251 -22.67 -35.48 5.93
N ASN A 252 -23.26 -35.86 7.08
CA ASN A 252 -24.70 -36.03 7.17
C ASN A 252 -25.40 -34.67 7.44
N PRO A 253 -26.71 -34.54 7.15
CA PRO A 253 -27.43 -33.27 7.34
C PRO A 253 -27.37 -32.73 8.78
N GLY A 254 -27.31 -33.60 9.79
CA GLY A 254 -27.19 -33.20 11.20
C GLY A 254 -25.80 -32.63 11.54
N GLU A 255 -24.73 -33.18 10.98
CA GLU A 255 -23.36 -32.64 11.10
C GLU A 255 -23.26 -31.25 10.46
N ILE A 256 -23.82 -31.10 9.25
CA ILE A 256 -23.89 -29.79 8.57
C ILE A 256 -24.73 -28.81 9.40
N GLY A 257 -25.91 -29.23 9.86
CA GLY A 257 -26.80 -28.42 10.69
C GLY A 257 -26.20 -28.00 12.03
N GLN A 258 -25.38 -28.84 12.66
CA GLN A 258 -24.67 -28.52 13.91
C GLN A 258 -23.58 -27.46 13.71
N ILE A 259 -22.89 -27.49 12.56
CA ILE A 259 -21.85 -26.53 12.19
C ILE A 259 -22.48 -25.22 11.68
N ALA A 260 -23.43 -25.29 10.75
CA ALA A 260 -24.18 -24.14 10.22
C ALA A 260 -25.00 -23.43 11.32
N GLY A 261 -25.52 -24.18 12.28
CA GLY A 261 -26.18 -23.69 13.50
C GLY A 261 -25.28 -22.92 14.48
N ARG A 262 -24.02 -22.64 14.11
CA ARG A 262 -23.13 -21.67 14.77
C ARG A 262 -23.24 -20.25 14.19
N ALA A 263 -23.78 -20.10 12.98
CA ALA A 263 -24.08 -18.78 12.41
C ALA A 263 -25.36 -18.20 13.05
N GLY A 264 -25.33 -16.93 13.44
CA GLY A 264 -26.44 -16.24 14.10
C GLY A 264 -26.59 -16.65 15.57
N ARG A 265 -26.75 -15.65 16.45
CA ARG A 265 -26.74 -15.83 17.91
C ARG A 265 -27.80 -14.97 18.59
N HIS A 266 -28.41 -15.49 19.66
CA HIS A 266 -29.58 -14.89 20.30
C HIS A 266 -30.67 -14.61 19.25
N LEU A 267 -31.07 -13.34 19.08
CA LEU A 267 -32.09 -12.87 18.14
C LEU A 267 -31.52 -12.44 16.77
N ARG A 268 -30.20 -12.59 16.54
CA ARG A 268 -29.59 -12.31 15.23
C ARG A 268 -29.62 -13.55 14.35
N ASP A 269 -30.18 -13.40 13.17
CA ASP A 269 -30.20 -14.44 12.15
C ASP A 269 -28.79 -14.74 11.63
N GLY A 270 -28.58 -15.99 11.23
CA GLY A 270 -27.33 -16.47 10.66
C GLY A 270 -27.48 -16.75 9.17
N THR A 271 -26.35 -16.84 8.48
CA THR A 271 -26.32 -17.39 7.12
C THR A 271 -25.31 -18.52 6.99
N PHE A 272 -25.54 -19.44 6.08
CA PHE A 272 -24.58 -20.50 5.74
C PHE A 272 -24.44 -20.65 4.22
N GLY A 273 -23.32 -21.19 3.77
CA GLY A 273 -23.03 -21.34 2.34
C GLY A 273 -21.83 -22.23 2.09
N VAL A 274 -21.43 -22.34 0.83
CA VAL A 274 -20.27 -23.14 0.40
C VAL A 274 -19.21 -22.25 -0.26
N THR A 275 -17.95 -22.67 -0.22
CA THR A 275 -16.80 -21.93 -0.75
C THR A 275 -15.74 -22.87 -1.34
N GLY A 276 -14.72 -22.32 -1.98
CA GLY A 276 -13.62 -23.08 -2.56
C GLY A 276 -14.07 -23.91 -3.76
N ARG A 277 -14.03 -25.25 -3.60
CA ARG A 277 -14.35 -26.24 -4.65
C ARG A 277 -15.58 -27.09 -4.33
N VAL A 278 -16.36 -26.72 -3.31
CA VAL A 278 -17.59 -27.41 -2.93
C VAL A 278 -18.75 -26.90 -3.80
N ASP A 279 -19.47 -27.82 -4.42
CA ASP A 279 -20.68 -27.53 -5.19
C ASP A 279 -21.81 -27.00 -4.28
N PRO A 280 -22.76 -26.21 -4.81
CA PRO A 280 -23.95 -25.81 -4.05
C PRO A 280 -24.67 -27.02 -3.45
N PHE A 281 -25.20 -26.86 -2.23
CA PHE A 281 -26.05 -27.87 -1.62
C PHE A 281 -27.38 -27.96 -2.37
N ASP A 282 -27.96 -29.16 -2.44
CA ASP A 282 -29.29 -29.35 -2.99
C ASP A 282 -30.38 -28.71 -2.11
N ASP A 283 -31.52 -28.39 -2.73
CA ASP A 283 -32.62 -27.67 -2.09
C ASP A 283 -33.22 -28.46 -0.90
N GLU A 284 -33.23 -29.79 -0.95
CA GLU A 284 -33.72 -30.65 0.14
C GLU A 284 -32.81 -30.55 1.37
N LEU A 285 -31.49 -30.64 1.19
CA LEU A 285 -30.51 -30.47 2.24
C LEU A 285 -30.58 -29.06 2.84
N VAL A 286 -30.74 -28.03 2.00
CA VAL A 286 -30.95 -26.65 2.44
C VAL A 286 -32.21 -26.53 3.31
N GLU A 287 -33.37 -26.98 2.84
CA GLU A 287 -34.63 -26.94 3.60
C GLU A 287 -34.49 -27.67 4.94
N ARG A 288 -33.84 -28.84 4.96
CA ARG A 288 -33.60 -29.61 6.19
C ARG A 288 -32.69 -28.88 7.19
N ILE A 289 -31.70 -28.12 6.72
CA ILE A 289 -30.82 -27.31 7.58
C ILE A 289 -31.56 -26.09 8.14
N GLU A 290 -32.29 -25.36 7.29
CA GLU A 290 -33.04 -24.16 7.68
C GLU A 290 -34.18 -24.48 8.66
N THR A 291 -34.90 -25.58 8.41
CA THR A 291 -36.01 -26.04 9.27
C THR A 291 -35.57 -26.91 10.45
N HIS A 292 -34.27 -27.23 10.56
CA HIS A 292 -33.68 -28.11 11.58
C HIS A 292 -34.27 -29.55 11.61
N GLN A 293 -34.64 -30.09 10.46
CA GLN A 293 -35.25 -31.41 10.31
C GLN A 293 -34.20 -32.48 9.93
N PHE A 294 -33.74 -33.22 10.95
CA PHE A 294 -32.69 -34.23 10.83
C PHE A 294 -33.16 -35.62 11.23
N ASP A 295 -32.47 -36.65 10.75
CA ASP A 295 -32.81 -38.04 11.02
C ASP A 295 -32.68 -38.40 12.50
N ALA A 296 -33.69 -39.10 13.04
CA ALA A 296 -33.68 -39.55 14.42
C ALA A 296 -32.55 -40.57 14.68
N VAL A 297 -31.90 -40.45 15.85
CA VAL A 297 -30.86 -41.39 16.29
C VAL A 297 -31.52 -42.74 16.59
N LYS A 298 -31.12 -43.79 15.87
CA LYS A 298 -31.74 -45.12 15.94
C LYS A 298 -31.06 -46.04 16.97
N VAL A 299 -29.76 -45.83 17.19
CA VAL A 299 -28.89 -46.71 17.99
C VAL A 299 -27.85 -45.88 18.74
N LEU A 300 -27.58 -46.21 19.99
CA LEU A 300 -26.48 -45.64 20.80
C LEU A 300 -25.38 -46.68 21.02
N GLN A 301 -24.13 -46.24 21.11
CA GLN A 301 -23.01 -47.12 21.45
C GLN A 301 -23.08 -47.48 22.93
N TRP A 302 -22.85 -48.75 23.25
CA TRP A 302 -22.96 -49.29 24.60
C TRP A 302 -21.78 -50.19 24.95
N ARG A 303 -21.38 -50.14 26.22
CA ARG A 303 -20.38 -50.99 26.85
C ARG A 303 -20.88 -51.34 28.26
N THR A 304 -20.50 -52.51 28.79
CA THR A 304 -20.91 -52.90 30.15
C THR A 304 -20.43 -51.90 31.21
N LYS A 305 -21.24 -51.68 32.26
CA LYS A 305 -20.79 -51.05 33.52
C LYS A 305 -20.11 -52.07 34.45
N ASN A 306 -20.46 -53.35 34.30
CA ASN A 306 -20.02 -54.45 35.15
C ASN A 306 -18.81 -55.13 34.48
N PHE A 307 -17.61 -54.72 34.88
CA PHE A 307 -16.35 -55.37 34.48
C PHE A 307 -16.06 -56.55 35.41
N ASP A 308 -15.58 -57.66 34.87
CA ASP A 308 -15.07 -58.79 35.64
C ASP A 308 -13.55 -58.70 35.71
N PHE A 309 -13.01 -58.46 36.91
CA PHE A 309 -11.57 -58.32 37.13
C PHE A 309 -10.90 -59.64 37.56
N SER A 310 -11.61 -60.77 37.65
CA SER A 310 -11.01 -62.01 38.18
C SER A 310 -9.89 -62.60 37.29
N SER A 311 -9.81 -62.18 36.03
CA SER A 311 -8.69 -62.47 35.12
C SER A 311 -8.72 -61.54 33.90
N ILE A 312 -7.60 -61.41 33.19
CA ILE A 312 -7.55 -60.66 31.90
C ILE A 312 -8.56 -61.24 30.89
N ALA A 313 -8.74 -62.55 30.86
CA ALA A 313 -9.68 -63.23 29.95
C ALA A 313 -11.14 -62.87 30.29
N ASN A 314 -11.51 -62.88 31.57
CA ASN A 314 -12.86 -62.52 32.01
C ASN A 314 -13.13 -61.02 31.81
N LEU A 315 -12.12 -60.15 32.01
CA LEU A 315 -12.23 -58.72 31.71
C LEU A 315 -12.56 -58.52 30.23
N ARG A 316 -11.80 -59.15 29.32
CA ARG A 316 -12.07 -59.10 27.87
C ARG A 316 -13.46 -59.62 27.53
N ALA A 317 -13.85 -60.78 28.08
CA ALA A 317 -15.20 -61.34 27.88
C ALA A 317 -16.33 -60.40 28.38
N SER A 318 -16.11 -59.69 29.50
CA SER A 318 -17.07 -58.71 30.03
C SER A 318 -17.19 -57.48 29.14
N LEU A 319 -16.07 -56.98 28.60
CA LEU A 319 -16.03 -55.85 27.66
C LEU A 319 -16.70 -56.18 26.32
N ASP A 320 -16.56 -57.42 25.84
CA ASP A 320 -17.14 -57.90 24.59
C ASP A 320 -18.65 -58.22 24.65
N ALA A 321 -19.27 -58.12 25.83
CA ALA A 321 -20.69 -58.40 26.04
C ALA A 321 -21.60 -57.63 25.06
N ALA A 322 -22.67 -58.28 24.60
CA ALA A 322 -23.68 -57.65 23.74
C ALA A 322 -24.80 -56.99 24.58
N PRO A 323 -25.33 -55.83 24.15
CA PRO A 323 -26.48 -55.22 24.81
C PRO A 323 -27.75 -56.07 24.61
N THR A 324 -28.58 -56.14 25.64
CA THR A 324 -29.86 -56.89 25.63
C THR A 324 -31.08 -56.03 25.26
N ILE A 325 -30.88 -54.74 24.94
CA ILE A 325 -31.95 -53.77 24.69
C ILE A 325 -31.88 -53.28 23.24
N GLN A 326 -33.03 -53.29 22.57
CA GLN A 326 -33.16 -52.74 21.21
C GLN A 326 -32.89 -51.23 21.19
N GLY A 327 -31.99 -50.79 20.31
CA GLY A 327 -31.53 -49.40 20.23
C GLY A 327 -30.18 -49.14 20.91
N LEU A 328 -29.53 -50.17 21.45
CA LEU A 328 -28.13 -50.15 21.84
C LEU A 328 -27.33 -51.08 20.91
N SER A 329 -26.16 -50.63 20.45
CA SER A 329 -25.15 -51.50 19.80
C SER A 329 -23.94 -51.63 20.71
N ARG A 330 -23.25 -52.77 20.66
CA ARG A 330 -21.91 -52.87 21.27
C ARG A 330 -21.01 -51.83 20.59
N ALA A 331 -20.31 -51.03 21.39
CA ALA A 331 -19.35 -50.06 20.88
C ALA A 331 -18.24 -50.75 20.09
N LEU A 332 -17.60 -50.02 19.18
CA LEU A 332 -16.35 -50.48 18.59
C LEU A 332 -15.25 -50.50 19.67
N PRO A 333 -14.23 -51.38 19.57
CA PRO A 333 -13.14 -51.40 20.53
C PRO A 333 -12.43 -50.05 20.58
N ALA A 334 -12.63 -49.31 21.66
CA ALA A 334 -11.98 -48.02 21.89
C ALA A 334 -10.49 -48.21 22.25
N ILE A 335 -9.74 -47.11 22.32
CA ILE A 335 -8.27 -47.12 22.55
C ILE A 335 -7.90 -47.93 23.81
N ASP A 336 -8.71 -47.86 24.87
CA ASP A 336 -8.51 -48.62 26.11
C ASP A 336 -8.63 -50.14 25.92
N GLN A 337 -9.67 -50.61 25.21
CA GLN A 337 -9.86 -52.02 24.89
C GLN A 337 -8.81 -52.52 23.87
N GLN A 338 -8.40 -51.68 22.92
CA GLN A 338 -7.30 -52.01 22.00
C GLN A 338 -5.97 -52.17 22.74
N ALA A 339 -5.64 -51.25 23.66
CA ALA A 339 -4.44 -51.38 24.49
C ALA A 339 -4.45 -52.67 25.33
N LEU A 340 -5.58 -53.00 25.96
CA LEU A 340 -5.75 -54.27 26.68
C LEU A 340 -5.58 -55.49 25.78
N GLU A 341 -6.11 -55.45 24.56
CA GLU A 341 -5.98 -56.53 23.57
C GLU A 341 -4.51 -56.80 23.21
N TYR A 342 -3.70 -55.75 22.99
CA TYR A 342 -2.25 -55.88 22.76
C TYR A 342 -1.52 -56.40 24.01
N LEU A 343 -1.73 -55.77 25.17
CA LEU A 343 -1.07 -56.12 26.43
C LEU A 343 -1.40 -57.54 26.90
N SER A 344 -2.60 -58.04 26.60
CA SER A 344 -3.01 -59.42 26.90
C SER A 344 -2.24 -60.50 26.13
N ARG A 345 -1.33 -60.12 25.22
CA ARG A 345 -0.46 -61.01 24.44
C ARG A 345 0.99 -60.99 24.91
N TYR A 346 1.36 -60.06 25.78
CA TYR A 346 2.73 -59.89 26.28
C TYR A 346 2.93 -60.82 27.49
N PRO A 347 3.80 -61.87 27.41
CA PRO A 347 3.98 -62.84 28.49
C PRO A 347 4.32 -62.18 29.83
N GLU A 348 5.19 -61.17 29.80
CA GLU A 348 5.63 -60.44 30.98
C GLU A 348 4.49 -59.68 31.69
N ILE A 349 3.43 -59.29 30.97
CA ILE A 349 2.22 -58.68 31.54
C ILE A 349 1.33 -59.78 32.16
N ILE A 350 1.14 -60.90 31.47
CA ILE A 350 0.34 -62.03 31.95
C ILE A 350 0.92 -62.56 33.27
N ASP A 351 2.23 -62.80 33.32
CA ASP A 351 2.92 -63.40 34.46
C ASP A 351 2.84 -62.55 35.75
N VAL A 352 2.73 -61.23 35.64
CA VAL A 352 2.56 -60.34 36.80
C VAL A 352 1.10 -60.08 37.15
N THR A 353 0.15 -60.30 36.24
CA THR A 353 -1.27 -59.90 36.41
C THR A 353 -2.12 -61.04 36.94
N THR A 354 -1.78 -61.52 38.14
CA THR A 354 -2.32 -62.75 38.74
C THR A 354 -3.41 -62.55 39.80
N THR A 355 -3.81 -61.31 40.08
CA THR A 355 -4.84 -60.98 41.09
C THR A 355 -5.81 -59.92 40.57
N ASP A 356 -7.04 -59.93 41.09
CA ASP A 356 -8.13 -59.04 40.69
C ASP A 356 -7.72 -57.56 40.73
N ALA A 357 -7.06 -57.14 41.81
CA ALA A 357 -6.54 -55.78 41.98
C ALA A 357 -5.47 -55.39 40.93
N ARG A 358 -4.71 -56.36 40.41
CA ARG A 358 -3.76 -56.12 39.31
C ARG A 358 -4.44 -56.08 37.95
N VAL A 359 -5.47 -56.91 37.71
CA VAL A 359 -6.30 -56.82 36.50
C VAL A 359 -7.04 -55.49 36.45
N GLU A 360 -7.60 -55.02 37.56
CA GLU A 360 -8.18 -53.68 37.67
C GLU A 360 -7.13 -52.59 37.44
N LYS A 361 -5.93 -52.71 38.02
CA LYS A 361 -4.83 -51.76 37.78
C LYS A 361 -4.40 -51.72 36.31
N LEU A 362 -4.34 -52.87 35.64
CA LEU A 362 -4.04 -52.97 34.20
C LEU A 362 -5.13 -52.28 33.38
N TRP A 363 -6.40 -52.43 33.75
CA TRP A 363 -7.49 -51.72 33.09
C TRP A 363 -7.42 -50.20 33.31
N GLU A 364 -7.09 -49.75 34.52
CA GLU A 364 -6.84 -48.34 34.81
C GLU A 364 -5.68 -47.75 34.00
N THR A 365 -4.62 -48.53 33.72
CA THR A 365 -3.51 -48.08 32.87
C THR A 365 -3.85 -48.13 31.38
N CYS A 366 -4.67 -49.08 30.93
CA CYS A 366 -5.22 -49.11 29.56
C CYS A 366 -6.08 -47.88 29.26
N ALA A 367 -6.75 -47.30 30.26
CA ALA A 367 -7.48 -46.03 30.14
C ALA A 367 -6.59 -44.77 30.02
N LEU A 368 -5.33 -44.92 29.60
CA LEU A 368 -4.44 -43.82 29.22
C LEU A 368 -4.81 -43.33 27.79
N PRO A 369 -5.22 -42.06 27.60
CA PRO A 369 -5.55 -41.55 26.27
C PRO A 369 -4.30 -41.42 25.38
N ASP A 370 -4.41 -41.83 24.12
CA ASP A 370 -3.39 -41.54 23.11
C ASP A 370 -3.60 -40.16 22.48
N TYR A 371 -3.09 -39.12 23.14
CA TYR A 371 -3.06 -37.76 22.57
C TYR A 371 -2.13 -37.64 21.36
N ARG A 372 -1.17 -38.56 21.17
CA ARG A 372 -0.12 -38.50 20.15
C ARG A 372 -0.53 -39.17 18.84
N ARG A 373 -1.57 -40.00 18.84
CA ARG A 373 -2.07 -40.78 17.69
C ARG A 373 -0.96 -41.64 17.07
N ILE A 374 -0.24 -42.36 17.92
CA ILE A 374 0.84 -43.28 17.53
C ILE A 374 0.28 -44.65 17.14
N ALA A 375 1.15 -45.55 16.66
CA ALA A 375 0.73 -46.91 16.37
C ALA A 375 0.24 -47.61 17.66
N PRO A 376 -0.88 -48.37 17.63
CA PRO A 376 -1.45 -48.99 18.84
C PRO A 376 -0.45 -49.81 19.68
N ALA A 377 0.50 -50.50 19.03
CA ALA A 377 1.57 -51.22 19.70
C ALA A 377 2.50 -50.29 20.51
N GLN A 378 2.89 -49.13 19.95
CA GLN A 378 3.75 -48.16 20.66
C GLN A 378 3.04 -47.50 21.85
N HIS A 379 1.71 -47.36 21.78
CA HIS A 379 0.90 -46.91 22.92
C HIS A 379 0.83 -48.00 24.00
N ALA A 380 0.65 -49.27 23.60
CA ALA A 380 0.72 -50.40 24.50
C ALA A 380 2.09 -50.51 25.21
N ASP A 381 3.20 -50.28 24.53
CA ASP A 381 4.55 -50.33 25.14
C ASP A 381 4.74 -49.25 26.23
N LEU A 382 4.17 -48.05 26.03
CA LEU A 382 4.15 -47.01 27.07
C LEU A 382 3.29 -47.44 28.27
N ILE A 383 2.09 -47.98 28.02
CA ILE A 383 1.19 -48.47 29.07
C ILE A 383 1.84 -49.63 29.85
N SER A 384 2.52 -50.55 29.16
CA SER A 384 3.31 -51.64 29.74
C SER A 384 4.35 -51.10 30.72
N THR A 385 5.13 -50.09 30.30
CA THR A 385 6.15 -49.44 31.14
C THR A 385 5.53 -48.85 32.42
N LEU A 386 4.45 -48.08 32.29
CA LEU A 386 3.76 -47.45 33.43
C LEU A 386 3.14 -48.51 34.37
N TYR A 387 2.53 -49.55 33.81
CA TYR A 387 1.94 -50.65 34.59
C TYR A 387 3.00 -51.42 35.38
N PHE A 388 4.16 -51.71 34.79
CA PHE A 388 5.26 -52.37 35.50
C PHE A 388 5.78 -51.55 36.67
N ASP A 389 5.96 -50.24 36.51
CA ASP A 389 6.36 -49.38 37.62
C ASP A 389 5.30 -49.34 38.72
N LEU A 390 4.01 -49.19 38.37
CA LEU A 390 2.91 -49.21 39.34
C LEU A 390 2.81 -50.55 40.10
N VAL A 391 3.02 -51.69 39.45
CA VAL A 391 2.97 -53.02 40.09
C VAL A 391 4.23 -53.33 40.92
N LYS A 392 5.42 -52.88 40.49
CA LYS A 392 6.70 -53.21 41.16
C LYS A 392 7.10 -52.19 42.23
N ARG A 393 6.80 -50.90 42.03
CA ARG A 393 7.22 -49.78 42.90
C ARG A 393 6.06 -49.13 43.65
N GLY A 394 4.82 -49.33 43.20
CA GLY A 394 3.63 -48.62 43.69
C GLY A 394 3.39 -47.26 43.01
N THR A 395 4.42 -46.66 42.41
CA THR A 395 4.36 -45.39 41.66
C THR A 395 5.09 -45.50 40.34
N VAL A 396 4.74 -44.66 39.36
CA VAL A 396 5.49 -44.49 38.11
C VAL A 396 6.91 -43.99 38.43
N ASN A 397 7.90 -44.42 37.65
CA ASN A 397 9.29 -43.97 37.81
C ASN A 397 9.44 -42.48 37.47
N GLU A 398 9.75 -41.66 38.49
CA GLU A 398 9.86 -40.21 38.34
C GLU A 398 11.07 -39.79 37.48
N ASP A 399 12.17 -40.56 37.43
CA ASP A 399 13.29 -40.29 36.53
C ASP A 399 12.89 -40.44 35.06
N PHE A 400 12.10 -41.48 34.75
CA PHE A 400 11.56 -41.73 33.42
C PHE A 400 10.58 -40.61 33.01
N MET A 401 9.68 -40.23 33.92
CA MET A 401 8.78 -39.10 33.70
C MET A 401 9.56 -37.78 33.52
N ALA A 402 10.60 -37.52 34.31
CA ALA A 402 11.44 -36.33 34.21
C ALA A 402 12.13 -36.23 32.85
N GLU A 403 12.69 -37.33 32.34
CA GLU A 403 13.30 -37.39 31.01
C GLU A 403 12.28 -37.14 29.89
N GLN A 404 11.09 -37.74 29.98
CA GLN A 404 10.04 -37.57 28.98
C GLN A 404 9.44 -36.15 28.97
N VAL A 405 9.27 -35.55 30.15
CA VAL A 405 8.84 -34.15 30.31
C VAL A 405 9.91 -33.19 29.78
N ARG A 406 11.20 -33.42 30.08
CA ARG A 406 12.32 -32.59 29.59
C ARG A 406 12.44 -32.59 28.06
N ARG A 407 12.10 -33.70 27.40
CA ARG A 407 12.04 -33.80 25.92
C ARG A 407 10.92 -32.96 25.30
N ALA A 408 9.81 -32.79 26.02
CA ALA A 408 8.68 -31.98 25.58
C ALA A 408 8.86 -30.48 25.91
N ASP A 409 9.62 -30.13 26.96
CA ASP A 409 9.85 -28.75 27.41
C ASP A 409 10.80 -27.95 26.50
N ARG A 410 10.33 -27.67 25.28
CA ARG A 410 11.05 -26.91 24.26
C ARG A 410 10.07 -26.10 23.42
N THR A 411 10.25 -24.77 23.35
CA THR A 411 9.38 -23.84 22.62
C THR A 411 9.89 -23.47 21.21
N ASP A 412 11.02 -24.03 20.79
CA ASP A 412 11.56 -23.90 19.43
C ASP A 412 10.82 -24.75 18.38
N GLY A 413 10.98 -24.43 17.10
CA GLY A 413 10.40 -25.19 15.99
C GLY A 413 9.12 -24.59 15.40
N GLU A 414 8.45 -25.38 14.56
CA GLU A 414 7.26 -24.98 13.82
C GLU A 414 5.95 -25.41 14.50
N ILE A 415 4.82 -25.03 13.92
CA ILE A 415 3.46 -25.29 14.42
C ILE A 415 3.24 -26.78 14.72
N ASP A 416 3.68 -27.67 13.83
CA ASP A 416 3.47 -29.11 13.99
C ASP A 416 4.41 -29.72 15.04
N THR A 417 5.65 -29.20 15.13
CA THR A 417 6.60 -29.58 16.21
C THR A 417 6.05 -29.23 17.58
N LEU A 418 5.51 -28.01 17.74
CA LEU A 418 4.89 -27.56 19.00
C LEU A 418 3.61 -28.35 19.29
N SER A 419 2.78 -28.62 18.30
CA SER A 419 1.56 -29.42 18.45
C SER A 419 1.86 -30.85 18.91
N ALA A 420 2.91 -31.47 18.37
CA ALA A 420 3.37 -32.79 18.79
C ALA A 420 3.92 -32.80 20.23
N ARG A 421 4.67 -31.76 20.65
CA ARG A 421 5.13 -31.62 22.04
C ARG A 421 3.97 -31.38 23.01
N ILE A 422 2.95 -30.62 22.61
CA ILE A 422 1.71 -30.45 23.40
C ILE A 422 0.96 -31.78 23.54
N ALA A 423 0.86 -32.58 22.48
CA ALA A 423 0.29 -33.92 22.57
C ALA A 423 1.08 -34.82 23.54
N GLN A 424 2.41 -34.76 23.52
CA GLN A 424 3.27 -35.51 24.43
C GLN A 424 3.12 -35.06 25.90
N ILE A 425 3.11 -33.75 26.20
CA ILE A 425 2.97 -33.29 27.59
C ILE A 425 1.58 -33.57 28.18
N ARG A 426 0.52 -33.64 27.36
CA ARG A 426 -0.82 -34.04 27.82
C ARG A 426 -0.88 -35.46 28.37
N THR A 427 -0.16 -36.40 27.78
CA THR A 427 -0.05 -37.77 28.33
C THR A 427 0.49 -37.72 29.76
N TRP A 428 1.53 -36.92 30.01
CA TRP A 428 2.13 -36.75 31.34
C TRP A 428 1.27 -35.91 32.30
N THR A 429 0.49 -34.96 31.78
CA THR A 429 -0.49 -34.17 32.53
C THR A 429 -1.66 -35.05 32.99
N TYR A 430 -2.12 -35.98 32.15
CA TYR A 430 -3.10 -36.98 32.56
C TYR A 430 -2.54 -37.92 33.63
N VAL A 431 -1.32 -38.45 33.44
CA VAL A 431 -0.62 -39.29 34.42
C VAL A 431 -0.47 -38.57 35.77
N SER A 432 -0.10 -37.28 35.79
CA SER A 432 0.05 -36.52 37.04
C SER A 432 -1.25 -36.28 37.79
N ASN A 433 -2.40 -36.26 37.09
CA ASN A 433 -3.72 -36.16 37.69
C ASN A 433 -4.31 -37.51 38.17
N ARG A 434 -3.66 -38.66 37.88
CA ARG A 434 -4.14 -39.98 38.33
C ARG A 434 -3.88 -40.18 39.84
N PRO A 435 -4.91 -40.45 40.66
CA PRO A 435 -4.72 -40.66 42.10
C PRO A 435 -3.80 -41.84 42.39
N GLY A 436 -2.78 -41.61 43.24
CA GLY A 436 -1.86 -42.65 43.71
C GLY A 436 -0.88 -43.19 42.66
N TRP A 437 -0.69 -42.53 41.51
CA TRP A 437 0.27 -42.96 40.49
C TRP A 437 1.69 -42.38 40.65
N LEU A 438 1.84 -41.25 41.36
CA LEU A 438 3.12 -40.55 41.58
C LEU A 438 3.40 -40.36 43.07
N ALA A 439 4.66 -40.20 43.44
CA ALA A 439 5.06 -39.93 44.81
C ALA A 439 4.82 -38.45 45.17
N ASP A 440 5.20 -37.51 44.29
CA ASP A 440 4.81 -36.11 44.39
C ASP A 440 3.87 -35.69 43.23
N PRO A 441 2.56 -35.97 43.34
CA PRO A 441 1.61 -35.59 42.30
C PRO A 441 1.46 -34.06 42.16
N THR A 442 1.71 -33.28 43.21
CA THR A 442 1.52 -31.82 43.19
C THR A 442 2.60 -31.16 42.33
N HIS A 443 3.87 -31.50 42.57
CA HIS A 443 4.99 -31.00 41.77
C HIS A 443 4.80 -31.32 40.27
N TRP A 444 4.43 -32.55 39.96
CA TRP A 444 4.26 -32.97 38.57
C TRP A 444 3.02 -32.37 37.90
N GLN A 445 1.92 -32.14 38.63
CA GLN A 445 0.75 -31.42 38.09
C GLN A 445 1.08 -29.97 37.73
N GLU A 446 1.75 -29.24 38.62
CA GLU A 446 2.14 -27.85 38.38
C GLU A 446 3.13 -27.75 37.20
N LYS A 447 4.17 -28.57 37.20
CA LYS A 447 5.23 -28.58 36.18
C LYS A 447 4.73 -28.99 34.80
N THR A 448 3.92 -30.05 34.69
CA THR A 448 3.37 -30.47 33.39
C THR A 448 2.40 -29.44 32.81
N ARG A 449 1.60 -28.79 33.67
CA ARG A 449 0.71 -27.69 33.29
C ARG A 449 1.46 -26.44 32.84
N GLU A 450 2.52 -26.03 33.55
CA GLU A 450 3.35 -24.88 33.17
C GLU A 450 3.96 -25.08 31.78
N ILE A 451 4.42 -26.31 31.48
CA ILE A 451 4.96 -26.67 30.17
C ILE A 451 3.84 -26.70 29.10
N GLU A 452 2.64 -27.24 29.37
CA GLU A 452 1.52 -27.14 28.42
C GLU A 452 1.15 -25.67 28.14
N ASP A 453 1.12 -24.81 29.16
CA ASP A 453 0.85 -23.37 29.03
C ASP A 453 1.94 -22.67 28.18
N ARG A 454 3.23 -22.86 28.48
CA ARG A 454 4.36 -22.28 27.72
C ARG A 454 4.38 -22.74 26.25
N LEU A 455 4.15 -24.03 26.00
CA LEU A 455 4.04 -24.56 24.63
C LEU A 455 2.80 -24.02 23.90
N SER A 456 1.68 -23.87 24.59
CA SER A 456 0.43 -23.35 24.03
C SER A 456 0.52 -21.88 23.61
N ASP A 457 1.23 -21.07 24.40
CA ASP A 457 1.48 -19.65 24.08
C ASP A 457 2.47 -19.52 22.93
N ALA A 458 3.55 -20.32 22.90
CA ALA A 458 4.45 -20.39 21.76
C ALA A 458 3.73 -20.83 20.47
N LEU A 459 2.82 -21.80 20.55
CA LEU A 459 2.00 -22.23 19.41
C LEU A 459 1.04 -21.12 18.96
N HIS A 460 0.39 -20.42 19.90
CA HIS A 460 -0.45 -19.26 19.57
C HIS A 460 0.37 -18.19 18.84
N GLU A 461 1.56 -17.83 19.33
CA GLU A 461 2.43 -16.88 18.65
C GLU A 461 2.80 -17.30 17.23
N ARG A 462 3.13 -18.58 17.01
CA ARG A 462 3.47 -19.10 15.68
C ARG A 462 2.27 -19.05 14.73
N LEU A 463 1.07 -19.43 15.19
CA LEU A 463 -0.18 -19.30 14.42
C LEU A 463 -0.45 -17.84 14.07
N THR A 464 -0.40 -16.92 15.05
CA THR A 464 -0.64 -15.50 14.82
C THR A 464 0.40 -14.88 13.87
N LYS A 465 1.69 -15.21 14.01
CA LYS A 465 2.76 -14.76 13.09
C LYS A 465 2.58 -15.30 11.65
N ARG A 466 1.98 -16.50 11.48
CA ARG A 466 1.76 -17.13 10.17
C ARG A 466 0.46 -16.72 9.50
N PHE A 467 -0.62 -16.49 10.25
CA PHE A 467 -1.98 -16.33 9.70
C PHE A 467 -2.62 -14.96 9.93
N VAL A 468 -1.97 -14.05 10.66
CA VAL A 468 -2.45 -12.67 10.89
C VAL A 468 -1.39 -11.67 10.43
N ASP A 469 -1.74 -10.75 9.53
CA ASP A 469 -0.93 -9.55 9.33
C ASP A 469 -1.18 -8.56 10.48
N ARG A 470 -0.16 -8.40 11.33
CA ARG A 470 -0.18 -7.47 12.47
C ARG A 470 -0.35 -6.01 12.05
N ARG A 471 0.04 -5.63 10.82
CA ARG A 471 -0.15 -4.26 10.32
C ARG A 471 -1.62 -4.00 10.02
N THR A 472 -2.22 -4.85 9.21
CA THR A 472 -3.65 -4.75 8.84
C THR A 472 -4.59 -4.86 10.05
N SER A 473 -4.32 -5.78 10.99
CA SER A 473 -5.17 -5.96 12.18
C SER A 473 -5.18 -4.73 13.13
N VAL A 474 -4.03 -4.10 13.38
CA VAL A 474 -3.95 -2.88 14.20
C VAL A 474 -4.66 -1.69 13.53
N LEU A 475 -4.51 -1.54 12.22
CA LEU A 475 -5.20 -0.51 11.43
C LEU A 475 -6.74 -0.67 11.54
N MET A 476 -7.24 -1.88 11.30
CA MET A 476 -8.67 -2.21 11.34
C MET A 476 -9.30 -2.01 12.71
N ARG A 477 -8.56 -2.27 13.79
CA ARG A 477 -9.01 -2.00 15.15
C ARG A 477 -9.20 -0.51 15.41
N ARG A 478 -8.21 0.34 15.10
CA ARG A 478 -8.29 1.79 15.32
C ARG A 478 -9.34 2.47 14.44
N LEU A 479 -9.52 2.01 13.20
CA LEU A 479 -10.58 2.46 12.30
C LEU A 479 -12.00 2.25 12.85
N ARG A 480 -12.23 1.15 13.58
CA ARG A 480 -13.53 0.86 14.22
C ARG A 480 -13.75 1.59 15.54
N GLU A 481 -12.69 1.94 16.25
CA GLU A 481 -12.77 2.64 17.54
C GLU A 481 -13.17 4.13 17.40
N ASN A 482 -13.33 4.65 16.16
CA ASN A 482 -13.62 6.07 15.86
C ASN A 482 -12.63 7.05 16.53
N ALA A 483 -11.42 6.58 16.85
CA ALA A 483 -10.34 7.46 17.25
C ALA A 483 -10.03 8.43 16.10
N MET A 484 -9.85 9.72 16.42
CA MET A 484 -9.31 10.65 15.43
C MET A 484 -7.91 10.16 15.05
N LEU A 485 -7.75 9.74 13.80
CA LEU A 485 -6.45 9.37 13.27
C LEU A 485 -5.55 10.60 13.29
N GLU A 486 -4.51 10.58 14.13
CA GLU A 486 -3.55 11.67 14.21
C GLU A 486 -2.60 11.59 13.01
N ALA A 487 -2.51 12.70 12.28
CA ALA A 487 -1.63 12.82 11.13
C ALA A 487 -0.46 13.74 11.49
N GLU A 488 0.75 13.20 11.38
CA GLU A 488 2.00 13.90 11.63
C GLU A 488 2.65 14.26 10.29
N ILE A 489 3.11 15.49 10.14
CA ILE A 489 3.82 15.93 8.94
C ILE A 489 5.26 16.22 9.32
N SER A 490 6.18 15.46 8.75
CA SER A 490 7.62 15.61 8.93
C SER A 490 8.10 16.96 8.38
N VAL A 491 9.22 17.43 8.91
CA VAL A 491 9.93 18.63 8.42
C VAL A 491 10.29 18.49 6.93
N ASN A 492 10.51 17.26 6.46
CA ASN A 492 10.83 16.93 5.06
C ASN A 492 9.60 16.84 4.13
N GLY A 493 8.41 17.17 4.64
CA GLY A 493 7.13 17.07 3.91
C GLY A 493 6.50 15.68 3.91
N ASP A 494 7.14 14.65 4.47
CA ASP A 494 6.53 13.32 4.59
C ASP A 494 5.30 13.34 5.50
N VAL A 495 4.16 12.90 4.97
CA VAL A 495 2.87 12.85 5.69
C VAL A 495 2.67 11.45 6.23
N PHE A 496 2.63 11.34 7.54
CA PHE A 496 2.30 10.12 8.26
C PHE A 496 0.88 10.22 8.83
N VAL A 497 0.15 9.11 8.84
CA VAL A 497 -1.11 8.97 9.59
C VAL A 497 -0.91 7.78 10.54
N GLU A 498 -0.98 8.02 11.84
CA GLU A 498 -0.69 7.02 12.89
C GLU A 498 0.65 6.29 12.63
N GLY A 499 1.71 7.03 12.26
CA GLY A 499 3.03 6.49 11.93
C GLY A 499 3.17 5.79 10.57
N HIS A 500 2.14 5.77 9.72
CA HIS A 500 2.18 5.17 8.38
C HIS A 500 2.41 6.24 7.32
N HIS A 501 3.44 6.10 6.47
CA HIS A 501 3.71 7.03 5.36
C HIS A 501 2.59 6.96 4.31
N VAL A 502 1.87 8.06 4.10
CA VAL A 502 0.72 8.15 3.17
C VAL A 502 1.08 8.89 1.89
N GLY A 503 2.06 9.79 1.95
CA GLY A 503 2.52 10.59 0.81
C GLY A 503 3.49 11.68 1.22
N GLN A 504 3.87 12.52 0.26
CA GLN A 504 4.77 13.65 0.45
C GLN A 504 4.09 14.97 0.09
N LEU A 505 4.31 15.98 0.92
CA LEU A 505 3.80 17.34 0.81
C LEU A 505 4.92 18.27 0.31
N ALA A 506 4.77 18.81 -0.90
CA ALA A 506 5.71 19.77 -1.49
C ALA A 506 4.97 21.06 -1.86
N GLY A 507 5.41 22.19 -1.29
CA GLY A 507 4.73 23.49 -1.42
C GLY A 507 3.32 23.43 -0.86
N PHE A 508 2.34 23.52 -1.76
CA PHE A 508 0.90 23.37 -1.48
C PHE A 508 0.27 22.13 -2.16
N ARG A 509 1.08 21.12 -2.49
CA ARG A 509 0.63 19.89 -3.17
C ARG A 509 1.01 18.62 -2.42
N PHE A 510 0.06 17.69 -2.34
CA PHE A 510 0.23 16.38 -1.73
C PHE A 510 0.27 15.27 -2.79
N THR A 511 1.34 14.47 -2.77
CA THR A 511 1.52 13.31 -3.66
C THR A 511 1.40 12.03 -2.85
N PRO A 512 0.31 11.24 -3.00
CA PRO A 512 0.13 9.99 -2.26
C PRO A 512 1.07 8.88 -2.76
N VAL A 513 1.48 7.97 -1.87
CA VAL A 513 2.31 6.81 -2.24
C VAL A 513 1.50 5.79 -3.06
N PRO A 514 1.99 5.31 -4.22
CA PRO A 514 1.36 4.22 -4.96
C PRO A 514 1.47 2.89 -4.21
N GLY A 515 0.36 2.14 -4.09
CA GLY A 515 0.38 0.75 -3.61
C GLY A 515 -0.65 0.35 -2.55
N MET A 516 -1.42 1.29 -1.99
CA MET A 516 -2.56 0.98 -1.12
C MET A 516 -3.85 0.81 -1.94
N GLU A 517 -4.25 -0.44 -2.19
CA GLU A 517 -5.56 -0.79 -2.77
C GLU A 517 -6.52 -1.32 -1.68
N GLY A 518 -7.69 -0.69 -1.52
CA GLY A 518 -8.73 -1.16 -0.60
C GLY A 518 -9.77 -0.10 -0.25
N PRO A 519 -10.89 -0.49 0.40
CA PRO A 519 -11.87 0.47 0.93
C PRO A 519 -11.25 1.42 1.97
N ASP A 520 -10.22 0.95 2.68
CA ASP A 520 -9.52 1.66 3.76
C ASP A 520 -8.71 2.87 3.25
N GLN A 521 -8.32 2.85 1.96
CA GLN A 521 -7.65 3.97 1.30
C GLN A 521 -8.45 5.27 1.43
N LYS A 522 -9.79 5.20 1.33
CA LYS A 522 -10.66 6.39 1.43
C LYS A 522 -10.67 6.99 2.83
N ALA A 523 -10.57 6.18 3.87
CA ALA A 523 -10.55 6.66 5.24
C ALA A 523 -9.19 7.29 5.60
N VAL A 524 -8.09 6.64 5.20
CA VAL A 524 -6.73 7.18 5.37
C VAL A 524 -6.53 8.48 4.56
N GLN A 525 -7.03 8.54 3.32
CA GLN A 525 -7.02 9.77 2.52
C GLN A 525 -7.88 10.88 3.13
N ALA A 526 -9.07 10.57 3.66
CA ALA A 526 -9.92 11.58 4.32
C ALA A 526 -9.26 12.14 5.60
N ALA A 527 -8.58 11.31 6.39
CA ALA A 527 -7.80 11.75 7.54
C ALA A 527 -6.63 12.65 7.12
N ALA A 528 -5.83 12.22 6.14
CA ALA A 528 -4.72 13.01 5.59
C ALA A 528 -5.21 14.36 5.05
N GLN A 529 -6.27 14.39 4.23
CA GLN A 529 -6.82 15.64 3.68
C GLN A 529 -7.29 16.63 4.75
N LYS A 530 -7.86 16.14 5.87
CA LYS A 530 -8.30 17.00 6.96
C LYS A 530 -7.12 17.66 7.70
N ALA A 531 -6.02 16.93 7.89
CA ALA A 531 -4.81 17.47 8.49
C ALA A 531 -4.06 18.42 7.55
N LEU A 532 -3.98 18.06 6.26
CA LEU A 532 -3.37 18.88 5.20
C LEU A 532 -4.02 20.26 5.07
N ALA A 533 -5.34 20.38 5.28
CA ALA A 533 -6.02 21.68 5.26
C ALA A 533 -5.45 22.66 6.31
N LEU A 534 -5.21 22.20 7.54
CA LEU A 534 -4.65 23.02 8.62
C LEU A 534 -3.18 23.40 8.35
N GLU A 535 -2.38 22.46 7.85
CA GLU A 535 -0.98 22.74 7.48
C GLU A 535 -0.89 23.67 6.25
N PHE A 536 -1.81 23.61 5.30
CA PHE A 536 -1.87 24.55 4.18
C PHE A 536 -2.20 25.97 4.62
N GLU A 537 -3.10 26.18 5.58
CA GLU A 537 -3.33 27.50 6.18
C GLU A 537 -2.07 28.01 6.90
N ALA A 538 -1.39 27.16 7.68
CA ALA A 538 -0.15 27.51 8.37
C ALA A 538 1.01 27.82 7.41
N ARG A 539 1.17 27.05 6.32
CA ARG A 539 2.13 27.32 5.24
C ARG A 539 1.80 28.61 4.50
N ALA A 540 0.53 28.88 4.21
CA ALA A 540 0.10 30.12 3.55
C ALA A 540 0.39 31.36 4.41
N ALA A 541 0.18 31.28 5.73
CA ALA A 541 0.56 32.34 6.67
C ALA A 541 2.08 32.56 6.72
N ARG A 542 2.88 31.48 6.81
CA ARG A 542 4.35 31.54 6.76
C ARG A 542 4.86 32.16 5.46
N LEU A 543 4.32 31.75 4.31
CA LEU A 543 4.63 32.34 3.02
C LEU A 543 4.24 33.82 2.98
N HIS A 544 3.04 34.19 3.45
CA HIS A 544 2.61 35.59 3.45
C HIS A 544 3.54 36.51 4.26
N ALA A 545 4.12 36.00 5.35
CA ALA A 545 5.10 36.69 6.17
C ALA A 545 6.56 36.63 5.65
N SER A 546 6.85 35.82 4.62
CA SER A 546 8.22 35.54 4.18
C SER A 546 8.90 36.75 3.52
N GLY A 547 10.24 36.81 3.62
CA GLY A 547 11.07 37.79 2.93
C GLY A 547 11.19 37.50 1.43
N ASN A 548 11.74 38.44 0.66
CA ASN A 548 12.03 38.18 -0.76
C ASN A 548 13.21 37.21 -0.95
N GLY A 549 14.07 37.04 0.06
CA GLY A 549 15.18 36.06 0.03
C GLY A 549 14.73 34.60 0.13
N ASP A 550 13.54 34.35 0.68
CA ASP A 550 12.98 32.99 0.81
C ASP A 550 12.34 32.49 -0.51
N LEU A 551 12.25 33.37 -1.51
CA LEU A 551 11.58 33.15 -2.79
C LEU A 551 12.58 33.26 -3.94
N ALA A 552 12.54 32.29 -4.85
CA ALA A 552 13.34 32.28 -6.08
C ALA A 552 12.45 32.11 -7.31
N LEU A 553 12.77 32.83 -8.38
CA LEU A 553 12.20 32.59 -9.71
C LEU A 553 13.22 31.79 -10.52
N SER A 554 12.86 30.58 -10.92
CA SER A 554 13.69 29.68 -11.73
C SER A 554 13.47 29.90 -13.24
N SER A 555 14.47 29.53 -14.04
CA SER A 555 14.43 29.63 -15.51
C SER A 555 13.43 28.66 -16.19
N ASP A 556 12.89 27.69 -15.46
CA ASP A 556 11.75 26.85 -15.84
C ASP A 556 10.39 27.59 -15.71
N GLY A 557 10.39 28.84 -15.22
CA GLY A 557 9.20 29.63 -14.95
C GLY A 557 8.46 29.24 -13.66
N LEU A 558 9.05 28.42 -12.79
CA LEU A 558 8.53 28.14 -11.46
C LEU A 558 8.99 29.18 -10.44
N VAL A 559 8.10 29.56 -9.54
CA VAL A 559 8.45 30.26 -8.30
C VAL A 559 8.58 29.23 -7.19
N ARG A 560 9.72 29.25 -6.52
CA ARG A 560 10.06 28.34 -5.41
C ARG A 560 10.12 29.11 -4.10
N TRP A 561 9.58 28.55 -3.04
CA TRP A 561 9.69 29.05 -1.67
C TRP A 561 10.48 28.02 -0.86
N LEU A 562 11.61 28.43 -0.27
CA LEU A 562 12.54 27.52 0.44
C LEU A 562 12.94 26.27 -0.41
N GLY A 563 13.02 26.43 -1.73
CA GLY A 563 13.33 25.37 -2.70
C GLY A 563 12.11 24.65 -3.30
N GLU A 564 10.97 24.62 -2.59
CA GLU A 564 9.74 23.92 -3.01
C GLU A 564 8.93 24.75 -4.04
N PRO A 565 8.44 24.16 -5.14
CA PRO A 565 7.67 24.90 -6.15
C PRO A 565 6.25 25.25 -5.65
N VAL A 566 5.94 26.55 -5.57
CA VAL A 566 4.66 27.07 -5.06
C VAL A 566 3.80 27.76 -6.13
N ALA A 567 4.39 28.22 -7.23
CA ALA A 567 3.66 28.78 -8.37
C ALA A 567 4.40 28.56 -9.70
N ARG A 568 3.70 28.79 -10.81
CA ARG A 568 4.25 28.84 -12.17
C ARG A 568 3.82 30.15 -12.85
N LEU A 569 4.73 30.75 -13.61
CA LEU A 569 4.42 31.88 -14.48
C LEU A 569 3.79 31.42 -15.80
N SER A 570 2.92 32.27 -16.34
CA SER A 570 2.23 32.06 -17.63
C SER A 570 2.14 33.38 -18.40
N ALA A 571 1.83 33.28 -19.70
CA ALA A 571 1.66 34.46 -20.55
C ALA A 571 0.66 35.46 -19.95
N GLY A 572 1.13 36.69 -19.73
CA GLY A 572 0.29 37.83 -19.40
C GLY A 572 0.08 38.75 -20.59
N ASP A 573 -0.84 39.71 -20.44
CA ASP A 573 -1.23 40.63 -21.51
C ASP A 573 -0.02 41.49 -21.93
N ASN A 574 0.75 41.96 -20.95
CA ASN A 574 2.05 42.60 -21.12
C ASN A 574 3.17 41.60 -20.79
N ILE A 575 4.23 41.57 -21.61
CA ILE A 575 5.41 40.71 -21.41
C ILE A 575 6.12 40.97 -20.07
N MET A 576 6.08 42.21 -19.58
CA MET A 576 6.64 42.62 -18.28
C MET A 576 5.69 42.33 -17.10
N LYS A 577 4.50 41.74 -17.34
CA LYS A 577 3.50 41.40 -16.31
C LYS A 577 2.95 39.99 -16.56
N PRO A 578 3.75 38.93 -16.32
CA PRO A 578 3.29 37.55 -16.46
C PRO A 578 2.18 37.23 -15.45
N ARG A 579 1.29 36.30 -15.79
CA ARG A 579 0.24 35.82 -14.88
C ARG A 579 0.80 34.73 -13.98
N VAL A 580 0.62 34.87 -12.66
CA VAL A 580 1.02 33.87 -11.66
C VAL A 580 -0.09 32.83 -11.50
N ILE A 581 0.25 31.55 -11.65
CA ILE A 581 -0.63 30.41 -11.39
C ILE A 581 -0.12 29.70 -10.14
N LEU A 582 -0.90 29.73 -9.06
CA LEU A 582 -0.56 29.04 -7.81
C LEU A 582 -0.60 27.51 -8.02
N LEU A 583 0.42 26.80 -7.55
CA LEU A 583 0.52 25.34 -7.58
C LEU A 583 0.04 24.79 -6.23
N ALA A 584 -1.27 24.66 -6.07
CA ALA A 584 -1.91 24.16 -4.85
C ALA A 584 -3.01 23.14 -5.16
N ASP A 585 -3.30 22.28 -4.18
CA ASP A 585 -4.46 21.38 -4.19
C ASP A 585 -5.74 22.06 -3.67
N GLU A 586 -6.89 21.40 -3.83
CA GLU A 586 -8.22 21.97 -3.54
C GLU A 586 -8.42 22.38 -2.07
N GLN A 587 -7.65 21.81 -1.14
CA GLN A 587 -7.76 22.11 0.29
C GLN A 587 -7.26 23.53 0.64
N LEU A 588 -6.35 24.12 -0.16
CA LEU A 588 -5.95 25.52 0.03
C LEU A 588 -7.01 26.45 -0.59
N SER A 589 -7.93 26.94 0.24
CA SER A 589 -9.09 27.73 -0.19
C SER A 589 -9.23 29.06 0.56
N GLY A 590 -10.15 29.92 0.08
CA GLY A 590 -10.47 31.21 0.70
C GLY A 590 -9.26 32.14 0.88
N ASN A 591 -9.30 32.93 1.96
CA ASN A 591 -8.31 33.98 2.24
C ASN A 591 -6.86 33.47 2.24
N ALA A 592 -6.60 32.25 2.73
CA ALA A 592 -5.26 31.67 2.77
C ALA A 592 -4.63 31.56 1.36
N ARG A 593 -5.43 31.11 0.38
CA ARG A 593 -5.05 31.04 -1.03
C ARG A 593 -4.73 32.42 -1.61
N ASP A 594 -5.58 33.41 -1.32
CA ASP A 594 -5.43 34.77 -1.83
C ASP A 594 -4.21 35.48 -1.22
N HIS A 595 -3.94 35.28 0.08
CA HIS A 595 -2.74 35.77 0.76
C HIS A 595 -1.45 35.17 0.19
N ALA A 596 -1.45 33.88 -0.15
CA ALA A 596 -0.33 33.21 -0.80
C ALA A 596 -0.10 33.74 -2.23
N LEU A 597 -1.16 33.83 -3.04
CA LEU A 597 -1.08 34.35 -4.41
C LEU A 597 -0.58 35.80 -4.43
N ALA A 598 -1.19 36.70 -3.66
CA ALA A 598 -0.81 38.12 -3.60
C ALA A 598 0.63 38.33 -3.11
N ARG A 599 1.16 37.43 -2.25
CA ARG A 599 2.56 37.46 -1.83
C ARG A 599 3.52 37.08 -2.96
N ILE A 600 3.18 36.06 -3.74
CA ILE A 600 3.99 35.59 -4.88
C ILE A 600 3.95 36.63 -6.01
N GLU A 601 2.78 37.18 -6.33
CA GLU A 601 2.65 38.27 -7.31
C GLU A 601 3.48 39.49 -6.91
N ARG A 602 3.50 39.86 -5.63
CA ARG A 602 4.35 40.95 -5.12
C ARG A 602 5.84 40.64 -5.32
N PHE A 603 6.27 39.40 -5.07
CA PHE A 603 7.65 38.96 -5.32
C PHE A 603 8.00 39.02 -6.82
N VAL A 604 7.19 38.45 -7.69
CA VAL A 604 7.43 38.41 -9.14
C VAL A 604 7.50 39.83 -9.73
N ASN A 605 6.56 40.70 -9.36
CA ASN A 605 6.58 42.10 -9.78
C ASN A 605 7.82 42.85 -9.27
N HIS A 606 8.24 42.61 -8.02
CA HIS A 606 9.46 43.19 -7.46
C HIS A 606 10.73 42.66 -8.17
N GLN A 607 10.80 41.37 -8.48
CA GLN A 607 11.94 40.76 -9.16
C GLN A 607 12.09 41.31 -10.58
N ILE A 608 10.98 41.42 -11.33
CA ILE A 608 10.98 42.02 -12.68
C ILE A 608 11.39 43.49 -12.62
N ALA A 609 10.80 44.29 -11.73
CA ALA A 609 11.12 45.72 -11.60
C ALA A 609 12.56 45.96 -11.12
N THR A 610 13.13 45.08 -10.29
CA THR A 610 14.51 45.20 -9.80
C THR A 610 15.54 44.76 -10.85
N VAL A 611 15.36 43.59 -11.45
CA VAL A 611 16.32 43.01 -12.41
C VAL A 611 16.26 43.72 -13.76
N LEU A 612 15.07 44.10 -14.23
CA LEU A 612 14.87 44.81 -15.49
C LEU A 612 14.65 46.32 -15.28
N LYS A 613 15.14 46.88 -14.17
CA LYS A 613 14.94 48.29 -13.79
C LYS A 613 15.12 49.30 -14.94
N PRO A 614 16.18 49.27 -15.77
CA PRO A 614 16.33 50.23 -16.87
C PRO A 614 15.23 50.14 -17.94
N LEU A 615 14.62 48.97 -18.11
CA LEU A 615 13.50 48.73 -19.02
C LEU A 615 12.17 49.21 -18.41
N ASP A 616 11.99 49.03 -17.10
CA ASP A 616 10.83 49.54 -16.36
C ASP A 616 10.87 51.07 -16.26
N ASP A 617 12.01 51.65 -15.86
CA ASP A 617 12.25 53.10 -15.76
C ASP A 617 11.95 53.81 -17.09
N ILE A 618 12.47 53.30 -18.23
CA ILE A 618 12.21 53.91 -19.54
C ILE A 618 10.76 53.69 -20.04
N SER A 619 10.11 52.60 -19.64
CA SER A 619 8.69 52.37 -19.97
C SER A 619 7.74 53.34 -19.26
N ARG A 620 8.18 53.92 -18.14
CA ARG A 620 7.46 54.90 -17.32
C ARG A 620 7.98 56.33 -17.50
N ALA A 621 8.82 56.59 -18.51
CA ALA A 621 9.40 57.90 -18.74
C ALA A 621 8.35 58.89 -19.30
N GLU A 622 7.83 59.76 -18.43
CA GLU A 622 6.88 60.81 -18.79
C GLU A 622 7.55 62.06 -19.38
N ASP A 623 8.86 62.27 -19.14
CA ASP A 623 9.65 63.38 -19.68
C ASP A 623 10.02 63.19 -21.16
N LEU A 624 9.96 61.96 -21.68
CA LEU A 624 10.16 61.67 -23.10
C LEU A 624 8.90 62.00 -23.91
N GLN A 625 9.08 62.82 -24.95
CA GLN A 625 8.01 63.25 -25.86
C GLN A 625 8.36 62.98 -27.33
N GLY A 626 7.37 63.05 -28.22
CA GLY A 626 7.54 62.90 -29.67
C GLY A 626 8.30 61.63 -30.08
N LEU A 627 9.29 61.78 -30.98
CA LEU A 627 10.10 60.69 -31.50
C LEU A 627 10.90 59.95 -30.41
N ALA A 628 11.29 60.64 -29.33
CA ALA A 628 12.01 59.99 -28.21
C ALA A 628 11.13 58.97 -27.48
N LYS A 629 9.85 59.31 -27.29
CA LYS A 629 8.85 58.40 -26.72
C LYS A 629 8.54 57.23 -27.64
N GLY A 630 8.46 57.48 -28.95
CA GLY A 630 8.29 56.43 -29.96
C GLY A 630 9.45 55.43 -29.97
N LEU A 631 10.70 55.92 -29.96
CA LEU A 631 11.88 55.06 -29.93
C LEU A 631 12.03 54.32 -28.58
N ALA A 632 11.68 54.96 -27.46
CA ALA A 632 11.61 54.30 -26.15
C ALA A 632 10.58 53.17 -26.14
N PHE A 633 9.39 53.38 -26.71
CA PHE A 633 8.35 52.35 -26.82
C PHE A 633 8.82 51.15 -27.66
N GLN A 634 9.39 51.39 -28.85
CA GLN A 634 9.97 50.32 -29.68
C GLN A 634 11.09 49.56 -28.95
N LEU A 635 11.90 50.25 -28.15
CA LEU A 635 12.98 49.65 -27.35
C LEU A 635 12.42 48.75 -26.25
N VAL A 636 11.32 49.15 -25.60
CA VAL A 636 10.61 48.32 -24.61
C VAL A 636 9.96 47.08 -25.26
N GLU A 637 9.28 47.23 -26.41
CA GLU A 637 8.73 46.09 -27.16
C GLU A 637 9.80 45.09 -27.60
N ASN A 638 11.00 45.58 -27.91
CA ASN A 638 12.15 44.76 -28.29
C ASN A 638 13.05 44.37 -27.11
N LEU A 639 12.55 44.50 -25.87
CA LEU A 639 13.21 44.06 -24.63
C LEU A 639 14.63 44.64 -24.46
N GLY A 640 14.83 45.87 -24.94
CA GLY A 640 16.03 46.67 -24.77
C GLY A 640 17.09 46.58 -25.88
N VAL A 641 16.80 45.93 -27.01
CA VAL A 641 17.73 45.84 -28.16
C VAL A 641 17.03 46.09 -29.50
N LEU A 642 17.38 47.21 -30.15
CA LEU A 642 16.99 47.56 -31.52
C LEU A 642 18.18 47.55 -32.47
N PHE A 643 17.99 47.07 -33.70
CA PHE A 643 18.97 47.28 -34.78
C PHE A 643 18.85 48.73 -35.29
N ARG A 644 19.96 49.48 -35.26
CA ARG A 644 19.98 50.90 -35.65
C ARG A 644 19.58 51.13 -37.11
N ARG A 645 19.75 50.13 -37.98
CA ARG A 645 19.32 50.18 -39.39
C ARG A 645 17.82 50.39 -39.51
N ASP A 646 17.04 49.73 -38.66
CA ASP A 646 15.58 49.66 -38.79
C ASP A 646 14.90 50.92 -38.22
N VAL A 647 15.64 51.69 -37.39
CA VAL A 647 15.26 53.00 -36.82
C VAL A 647 16.16 54.14 -37.31
N ALA A 648 16.79 53.99 -38.49
CA ALA A 648 17.89 54.87 -38.91
C ALA A 648 17.47 56.33 -39.11
N GLU A 649 16.28 56.58 -39.66
CA GLU A 649 15.78 57.94 -39.90
C GLU A 649 15.20 58.57 -38.62
N ASP A 650 14.64 57.79 -37.70
CA ASP A 650 14.22 58.25 -36.35
C ASP A 650 15.45 58.67 -35.52
N VAL A 651 16.50 57.84 -35.50
CA VAL A 651 17.77 58.16 -34.83
C VAL A 651 18.45 59.39 -35.45
N LYS A 652 18.29 59.61 -36.76
CA LYS A 652 18.84 60.78 -37.46
C LYS A 652 18.06 62.07 -37.19
N SER A 653 16.74 62.00 -37.08
CA SER A 653 15.84 63.13 -36.83
C SER A 653 15.73 63.52 -35.35
N LEU A 654 16.08 62.62 -34.43
CA LEU A 654 16.25 62.93 -33.01
C LEU A 654 17.30 64.04 -32.77
N ASP A 655 16.88 65.11 -32.11
CA ASP A 655 17.73 66.20 -31.64
C ASP A 655 18.68 65.78 -30.49
N GLN A 656 19.53 66.71 -30.06
CA GLN A 656 20.55 66.41 -29.07
C GLN A 656 19.99 66.28 -27.64
N ASP A 657 18.91 67.00 -27.31
CA ASP A 657 18.31 67.03 -25.96
C ASP A 657 17.44 65.80 -25.71
N ALA A 658 16.72 65.33 -26.73
CA ALA A 658 16.06 64.03 -26.73
C ALA A 658 17.07 62.88 -26.58
N ARG A 659 18.19 62.92 -27.32
CA ARG A 659 19.28 61.93 -27.16
C ARG A 659 19.94 62.00 -25.79
N ALA A 660 20.12 63.19 -25.21
CA ALA A 660 20.63 63.35 -23.84
C ALA A 660 19.64 62.75 -22.82
N SER A 661 18.34 62.97 -23.02
CA SER A 661 17.28 62.42 -22.15
C SER A 661 17.21 60.90 -22.22
N MET A 662 17.26 60.29 -23.40
CA MET A 662 17.32 58.83 -23.52
C MET A 662 18.62 58.24 -22.91
N ARG A 663 19.75 58.96 -22.95
CA ARG A 663 20.98 58.54 -22.26
C ARG A 663 20.86 58.59 -20.74
N ARG A 664 20.04 59.48 -20.15
CA ARG A 664 19.74 59.48 -18.70
C ARG A 664 19.09 58.17 -18.25
N TYR A 665 18.28 57.55 -19.12
CA TYR A 665 17.71 56.20 -18.95
C TYR A 665 18.67 55.04 -19.34
N GLY A 666 19.95 55.32 -19.58
CA GLY A 666 20.98 54.32 -19.87
C GLY A 666 21.03 53.82 -21.33
N VAL A 667 20.25 54.41 -22.25
CA VAL A 667 20.25 54.01 -23.67
C VAL A 667 21.56 54.40 -24.34
N ARG A 668 22.21 53.44 -25.01
CA ARG A 668 23.37 53.68 -25.88
C ARG A 668 22.98 53.63 -27.35
N PHE A 669 23.44 54.64 -28.09
CA PHE A 669 23.33 54.75 -29.54
C PHE A 669 24.64 54.25 -30.18
N GLY A 670 24.75 52.95 -30.41
CA GLY A 670 25.89 52.32 -31.09
C GLY A 670 25.92 52.59 -32.59
N ALA A 671 26.96 52.10 -33.27
CA ALA A 671 27.04 52.07 -34.73
C ALA A 671 26.01 51.10 -35.33
N TYR A 672 25.78 49.93 -34.70
CA TYR A 672 24.87 48.91 -35.24
C TYR A 672 23.55 48.76 -34.46
N HIS A 673 23.53 49.05 -33.15
CA HIS A 673 22.35 48.89 -32.31
C HIS A 673 22.03 50.14 -31.48
N VAL A 674 20.75 50.30 -31.12
CA VAL A 674 20.31 51.16 -30.02
C VAL A 674 19.85 50.22 -28.90
N PHE A 675 20.50 50.27 -27.74
CA PHE A 675 20.32 49.23 -26.71
C PHE A 675 20.58 49.73 -25.28
N LEU A 676 20.10 48.95 -24.30
CA LEU A 676 20.35 49.13 -22.87
C LEU A 676 21.45 48.17 -22.40
N PRO A 677 22.71 48.63 -22.15
CA PRO A 677 23.83 47.74 -21.84
C PRO A 677 23.64 46.93 -20.55
N ALA A 678 22.89 47.46 -19.60
CA ALA A 678 22.60 46.79 -18.34
C ALA A 678 21.78 45.49 -18.53
N LEU A 679 20.98 45.40 -19.60
CA LEU A 679 20.18 44.21 -19.91
C LEU A 679 20.97 43.10 -20.61
N LEU A 680 22.20 43.37 -21.04
CA LEU A 680 23.12 42.36 -21.59
C LEU A 680 23.88 41.59 -20.50
N LYS A 681 23.60 41.84 -19.22
CA LYS A 681 24.12 41.06 -18.10
C LYS A 681 23.35 39.72 -17.97
N PRO A 682 23.96 38.65 -17.41
CA PRO A 682 23.33 37.33 -17.32
C PRO A 682 21.91 37.32 -16.74
N ALA A 683 21.70 37.83 -15.52
CA ALA A 683 20.39 37.75 -14.86
C ALA A 683 19.28 38.56 -15.59
N PRO A 684 19.52 39.80 -16.08
CA PRO A 684 18.56 40.48 -16.96
C PRO A 684 18.27 39.74 -18.26
N ALA A 685 19.29 39.21 -18.94
CA ALA A 685 19.14 38.46 -20.18
C ALA A 685 18.34 37.16 -19.98
N GLU A 686 18.58 36.44 -18.88
CA GLU A 686 17.84 35.25 -18.47
C GLU A 686 16.36 35.55 -18.24
N LEU A 687 16.05 36.60 -17.47
CA LEU A 687 14.68 37.00 -17.18
C LEU A 687 13.94 37.52 -18.43
N VAL A 688 14.62 38.30 -19.28
CA VAL A 688 14.09 38.72 -20.60
C VAL A 688 13.78 37.51 -21.48
N THR A 689 14.66 36.50 -21.49
CA THR A 689 14.48 35.27 -22.27
C THR A 689 13.30 34.45 -21.75
N LEU A 690 13.16 34.31 -20.42
CA LEU A 690 12.02 33.65 -19.76
C LEU A 690 10.70 34.36 -20.08
N LEU A 691 10.61 35.68 -19.92
CA LEU A 691 9.38 36.43 -20.19
C LEU A 691 8.98 36.38 -21.67
N TRP A 692 9.96 36.42 -22.59
CA TRP A 692 9.70 36.23 -24.02
C TRP A 692 9.24 34.80 -24.33
N ALA A 693 9.88 33.78 -23.76
CA ALA A 693 9.52 32.39 -23.96
C ALA A 693 8.11 32.09 -23.41
N LEU A 694 7.73 32.65 -22.27
CA LEU A 694 6.37 32.54 -21.73
C LEU A 694 5.31 33.14 -22.67
N LYS A 695 5.60 34.27 -23.33
CA LYS A 695 4.64 34.94 -24.23
C LYS A 695 4.58 34.33 -25.64
N ASN A 696 5.63 33.64 -26.09
CA ASN A 696 5.77 33.13 -27.46
C ASN A 696 5.89 31.59 -27.56
N ASP A 697 5.50 30.88 -26.50
CA ASP A 697 5.58 29.41 -26.38
C ASP A 697 7.00 28.87 -26.68
N GLY A 698 8.00 29.52 -26.08
CA GLY A 698 9.42 29.30 -26.33
C GLY A 698 10.12 28.32 -25.38
N LEU A 699 9.49 27.94 -24.26
CA LEU A 699 10.15 27.17 -23.17
C LEU A 699 10.63 25.78 -23.61
N GLY A 700 9.94 25.15 -24.56
CA GLY A 700 10.28 23.82 -25.09
C GLY A 700 11.11 23.83 -26.36
N LYS A 701 11.63 25.00 -26.80
CA LYS A 701 12.32 25.14 -28.08
C LYS A 701 13.85 25.02 -27.94
N PRO A 702 14.55 24.47 -28.94
CA PRO A 702 16.02 24.39 -28.93
C PRO A 702 16.68 25.77 -28.78
N GLY A 703 17.67 25.87 -27.90
CA GLY A 703 18.38 27.11 -27.57
C GLY A 703 17.81 27.87 -26.38
N TYR A 704 16.69 27.44 -25.78
CA TYR A 704 16.20 28.00 -24.53
C TYR A 704 17.07 27.55 -23.35
N GLY A 705 17.61 28.50 -22.59
CA GLY A 705 18.51 28.23 -21.47
C GLY A 705 19.98 28.04 -21.85
N ASP A 706 20.28 27.45 -23.01
CA ASP A 706 21.66 27.10 -23.45
C ASP A 706 22.62 28.29 -23.53
N LEU A 707 22.14 29.46 -23.93
CA LEU A 707 22.98 30.64 -24.20
C LEU A 707 23.31 31.47 -22.95
N ILE A 708 22.53 31.33 -21.86
CA ILE A 708 22.71 32.10 -20.62
C ILE A 708 23.98 31.67 -19.84
N PRO A 709 24.28 30.36 -19.65
CA PRO A 709 25.55 29.92 -19.08
C PRO A 709 26.76 30.41 -19.88
N VAL A 710 26.67 30.49 -21.20
CA VAL A 710 27.77 30.95 -22.06
C VAL A 710 27.99 32.47 -21.93
N LEU A 711 26.91 33.24 -21.74
CA LEU A 711 26.97 34.66 -21.36
C LEU A 711 27.57 34.86 -19.96
N ALA A 712 27.18 34.03 -18.99
CA ALA A 712 27.69 34.04 -17.61
C ALA A 712 29.19 33.69 -17.54
N ALA A 713 29.66 32.76 -18.37
CA ALA A 713 31.08 32.46 -18.57
C ALA A 713 31.88 33.58 -19.28
N GLY A 714 31.26 34.75 -19.53
CA GLY A 714 31.93 35.94 -20.05
C GLY A 714 32.29 35.90 -21.54
N ARG A 715 31.91 34.86 -22.28
CA ARG A 715 32.34 34.66 -23.68
C ARG A 715 31.85 35.80 -24.58
N THR A 716 32.76 36.40 -25.33
CA THR A 716 32.52 37.58 -26.20
C THR A 716 31.90 37.20 -27.54
N SER A 717 32.20 36.00 -28.06
CA SER A 717 31.50 35.38 -29.18
C SER A 717 31.40 33.86 -29.01
N VAL A 718 30.48 33.26 -29.76
CA VAL A 718 30.17 31.82 -29.75
C VAL A 718 29.97 31.31 -31.17
N VAL A 719 30.23 30.03 -31.41
CA VAL A 719 29.80 29.34 -32.64
C VAL A 719 28.28 29.20 -32.61
N THR A 720 27.62 29.41 -33.74
CA THR A 720 26.15 29.27 -33.85
C THR A 720 25.75 27.84 -34.08
N ASP A 721 24.77 27.36 -33.32
CA ASP A 721 24.02 26.16 -33.64
C ASP A 721 22.87 26.53 -34.61
N ALA A 722 22.71 25.75 -35.67
CA ALA A 722 21.64 25.94 -36.65
C ALA A 722 20.26 25.43 -36.18
N SER A 723 20.22 24.62 -35.12
CA SER A 723 18.98 24.15 -34.49
C SER A 723 18.33 25.19 -33.58
N PHE A 724 19.11 26.14 -33.05
CA PHE A 724 18.63 27.15 -32.10
C PHE A 724 17.85 28.26 -32.81
N GLU A 725 16.73 28.71 -32.23
CA GLU A 725 16.03 29.88 -32.78
C GLU A 725 16.90 31.15 -32.66
N ARG A 726 17.07 31.87 -33.78
CA ARG A 726 17.89 33.11 -33.85
C ARG A 726 17.48 34.18 -32.83
N MET A 727 16.24 34.14 -32.34
CA MET A 727 15.74 35.05 -31.32
C MET A 727 16.43 34.84 -29.96
N PHE A 728 16.76 33.60 -29.57
CA PHE A 728 17.42 33.34 -28.29
C PHE A 728 18.81 33.99 -28.23
N TYR A 729 19.55 34.03 -29.35
CA TYR A 729 20.78 34.81 -29.44
C TYR A 729 20.54 36.31 -29.18
N LYS A 730 19.51 36.91 -29.80
CA LYS A 730 19.17 38.33 -29.57
C LYS A 730 18.83 38.61 -28.09
N LEU A 731 18.02 37.74 -27.47
CA LEU A 731 17.58 37.87 -26.07
C LEU A 731 18.74 37.68 -25.10
N ALA A 732 19.66 36.75 -25.39
CA ALA A 732 20.92 36.57 -24.67
C ALA A 732 21.99 37.65 -24.97
N GLY A 733 21.65 38.71 -25.71
CA GLY A 733 22.55 39.83 -25.97
C GLY A 733 23.60 39.62 -27.07
N PHE A 734 23.45 38.59 -27.90
CA PHE A 734 24.29 38.30 -29.05
C PHE A 734 23.60 38.65 -30.37
N ARG A 735 24.38 39.13 -31.35
CA ARG A 735 23.95 39.23 -32.75
C ARG A 735 24.46 38.03 -33.53
N PHE A 736 23.54 37.30 -34.16
CA PHE A 736 23.83 36.21 -35.10
C PHE A 736 24.46 36.77 -36.40
N LEU A 737 25.64 36.28 -36.78
CA LEU A 737 26.47 36.77 -37.89
C LEU A 737 27.10 35.60 -38.70
N GLY A 738 26.26 34.70 -39.23
CA GLY A 738 26.76 33.53 -39.99
C GLY A 738 27.08 32.37 -39.05
N LYS A 739 28.31 31.84 -39.09
CA LYS A 739 28.74 30.73 -38.19
C LYS A 739 29.02 31.18 -36.75
N ARG A 740 29.02 32.48 -36.46
CA ARG A 740 29.24 33.02 -35.11
C ARG A 740 28.14 33.98 -34.69
N ALA A 741 27.90 34.01 -33.38
CA ALA A 741 27.13 35.04 -32.72
C ALA A 741 28.05 35.82 -31.78
N VAL A 742 27.98 37.15 -31.83
CA VAL A 742 28.89 38.05 -31.11
C VAL A 742 28.09 38.95 -30.19
N ARG A 743 28.55 39.17 -28.95
CA ARG A 743 27.90 40.07 -28.00
C ARG A 743 27.76 41.49 -28.57
N ILE A 744 26.59 42.08 -28.38
CA ILE A 744 26.25 43.41 -28.90
C ILE A 744 27.23 44.47 -28.39
N ASP A 745 27.58 44.45 -27.11
CA ASP A 745 28.51 45.44 -26.54
C ASP A 745 29.94 45.33 -27.10
N ILE A 746 30.36 44.14 -27.54
CA ILE A 746 31.65 43.90 -28.18
C ILE A 746 31.62 44.36 -29.65
N LEU A 747 30.51 44.15 -30.35
CA LEU A 747 30.33 44.65 -31.73
C LEU A 747 30.37 46.18 -31.81
N GLU A 748 29.85 46.89 -30.82
CA GLU A 748 29.97 48.35 -30.77
C GLU A 748 31.41 48.80 -30.46
N ARG A 749 32.14 48.10 -29.57
CA ARG A 749 33.58 48.35 -29.35
C ARG A 749 34.40 48.11 -30.63
N LEU A 750 34.09 47.05 -31.38
CA LEU A 750 34.71 46.79 -32.69
C LEU A 750 34.43 47.95 -33.67
N ALA A 751 33.20 48.49 -33.69
CA ALA A 751 32.88 49.65 -34.52
C ALA A 751 33.64 50.92 -34.08
N ASP A 752 33.86 51.11 -32.77
CA ASP A 752 34.64 52.21 -32.22
C ASP A 752 36.14 52.05 -32.52
N LEU A 753 36.68 50.82 -32.65
CA LEU A 753 38.04 50.57 -33.16
C LEU A 753 38.16 50.83 -34.67
N ILE A 754 37.17 50.43 -35.47
CA ILE A 754 37.20 50.59 -36.94
C ILE A 754 36.99 52.07 -37.35
N ARG A 755 36.20 52.85 -36.60
CA ARG A 755 35.82 54.22 -36.97
C ARG A 755 37.03 55.16 -37.16
N PRO A 756 38.04 55.22 -36.26
CA PRO A 756 39.26 56.00 -36.49
C PRO A 756 40.02 55.58 -37.75
N LEU A 757 40.08 54.28 -38.07
CA LEU A 757 40.80 53.77 -39.25
C LEU A 757 40.18 54.28 -40.57
N LEU A 758 38.85 54.42 -40.58
CA LEU A 758 38.08 54.95 -41.71
C LEU A 758 37.94 56.48 -41.72
N GLN A 759 38.40 57.17 -40.67
CA GLN A 759 38.38 58.64 -40.56
C GLN A 759 39.78 59.25 -40.75
N TRP A 760 40.83 58.48 -40.48
CA TRP A 760 42.22 58.84 -40.75
C TRP A 760 42.44 59.13 -42.24
N LYS A 761 43.24 60.14 -42.54
CA LYS A 761 43.64 60.47 -43.92
C LYS A 761 45.15 60.27 -44.11
N PRO A 762 45.59 59.77 -45.28
CA PRO A 762 47.00 59.74 -45.64
C PRO A 762 47.71 61.07 -45.33
N GLY A 763 48.77 61.00 -44.53
CA GLY A 763 49.56 62.16 -44.07
C GLY A 763 49.25 62.66 -42.65
N GLN A 764 48.23 62.14 -41.95
CA GLN A 764 47.99 62.48 -40.54
C GLN A 764 48.81 61.57 -39.60
N GLN A 765 49.43 62.15 -38.57
CA GLN A 765 50.22 61.44 -37.55
C GLN A 765 49.58 61.63 -36.14
N PRO A 766 49.62 60.61 -35.25
CA PRO A 766 50.08 59.25 -35.50
C PRO A 766 49.11 58.45 -36.38
N ARG A 767 49.63 57.52 -37.22
CA ARG A 767 48.80 56.59 -37.99
C ARG A 767 48.26 55.48 -37.06
N PRO A 768 46.93 55.28 -36.95
CA PRO A 768 46.36 54.16 -36.22
C PRO A 768 46.79 52.81 -36.82
N GLU A 769 47.05 51.81 -35.97
CA GLU A 769 47.33 50.45 -36.41
C GLU A 769 46.15 49.90 -37.24
N GLY A 770 46.43 49.35 -38.41
CA GLY A 770 45.41 48.84 -39.35
C GLY A 770 44.78 49.88 -40.30
N ALA A 771 45.04 51.18 -40.16
CA ALA A 771 44.61 52.17 -41.16
C ALA A 771 45.42 52.04 -42.46
N TYR A 772 44.72 51.93 -43.60
CA TYR A 772 45.34 51.83 -44.93
C TYR A 772 45.23 53.18 -45.69
N ASP A 773 44.14 53.45 -46.41
CA ASP A 773 44.01 54.63 -47.30
C ASP A 773 42.92 55.64 -46.87
N GLY A 774 42.39 55.49 -45.64
CA GLY A 774 41.26 56.29 -45.14
C GLY A 774 39.89 55.89 -45.70
N ARG A 775 39.82 54.79 -46.47
CA ARG A 775 38.56 54.17 -46.93
C ARG A 775 38.55 52.65 -46.69
N ARG A 776 39.72 52.06 -46.55
CA ARG A 776 40.01 50.65 -46.28
C ARG A 776 40.88 50.49 -45.02
N PHE A 777 40.73 49.35 -44.33
CA PHE A 777 41.53 48.98 -43.16
C PHE A 777 41.88 47.47 -43.17
N THR A 778 42.91 47.07 -42.44
CA THR A 778 43.23 45.66 -42.16
C THR A 778 42.80 45.27 -40.75
N THR A 779 42.51 43.99 -40.54
CA THR A 779 42.23 43.42 -39.22
C THR A 779 43.46 43.49 -38.32
N THR A 780 43.32 44.00 -37.10
CA THR A 780 44.41 44.09 -36.10
C THR A 780 44.27 43.06 -34.99
N THR A 781 45.37 42.78 -34.28
CA THR A 781 45.39 41.86 -33.14
C THR A 781 44.40 42.28 -32.04
N ALA A 782 44.24 43.60 -31.82
CA ALA A 782 43.26 44.16 -30.89
C ALA A 782 41.80 43.79 -31.26
N MET A 783 41.45 43.77 -32.56
CA MET A 783 40.11 43.38 -33.01
C MET A 783 39.83 41.89 -32.76
N LEU A 784 40.80 41.02 -33.07
CA LEU A 784 40.69 39.57 -32.85
C LEU A 784 40.57 39.25 -31.34
N SER A 785 41.39 39.91 -30.52
CA SER A 785 41.43 39.74 -29.07
C SER A 785 40.07 40.05 -28.41
N ILE A 786 39.44 41.19 -28.71
CA ILE A 786 38.16 41.55 -28.08
C ILE A 786 37.01 40.61 -28.47
N LEU A 787 37.11 39.92 -29.61
CA LEU A 787 36.09 39.00 -30.12
C LEU A 787 36.31 37.54 -29.68
N GLY A 788 37.50 37.17 -29.21
CA GLY A 788 37.86 35.77 -28.94
C GLY A 788 37.70 34.89 -30.18
N ALA A 789 38.18 35.38 -31.33
CA ALA A 789 37.89 34.84 -32.66
C ALA A 789 39.16 34.75 -33.52
N THR A 790 39.20 33.79 -34.44
CA THR A 790 40.29 33.62 -35.42
C THR A 790 40.19 34.63 -36.57
N LEU A 791 41.19 34.66 -37.46
CA LEU A 791 41.13 35.49 -38.67
C LEU A 791 39.95 35.11 -39.58
N ASP A 792 39.71 33.82 -39.79
CA ASP A 792 38.63 33.32 -40.64
C ASP A 792 37.24 33.70 -40.07
N ASP A 793 37.09 33.59 -38.74
CA ASP A 793 35.92 34.05 -38.01
C ASP A 793 35.69 35.57 -38.17
N MET A 794 36.77 36.36 -38.15
CA MET A 794 36.73 37.81 -38.31
C MET A 794 36.25 38.20 -39.71
N GLU A 795 36.61 37.44 -40.75
CA GLU A 795 36.08 37.68 -42.09
C GLU A 795 34.55 37.52 -42.15
N GLU A 796 34.02 36.45 -41.57
CA GLU A 796 32.57 36.20 -41.56
C GLU A 796 31.82 37.25 -40.75
N ILE A 797 32.37 37.67 -39.61
CA ILE A 797 31.82 38.76 -38.79
C ILE A 797 31.78 40.08 -39.59
N LEU A 798 32.86 40.46 -40.28
CA LEU A 798 32.89 41.70 -41.08
C LEU A 798 31.95 41.64 -42.28
N LYS A 799 31.89 40.50 -43.00
CA LYS A 799 30.91 40.26 -44.08
C LYS A 799 29.47 40.37 -43.54
N GLY A 800 29.18 39.77 -42.38
CA GLY A 800 27.86 39.83 -41.72
C GLY A 800 27.48 41.21 -41.15
N LEU A 801 28.46 42.07 -40.85
CA LEU A 801 28.25 43.48 -40.50
C LEU A 801 28.06 44.39 -41.72
N GLY A 802 28.32 43.90 -42.94
CA GLY A 802 28.12 44.62 -44.20
C GLY A 802 29.39 45.26 -44.79
N TYR A 803 30.58 44.84 -44.35
CA TYR A 803 31.84 45.20 -44.99
C TYR A 803 32.12 44.30 -46.20
N ARG A 804 32.84 44.84 -47.20
CA ARG A 804 33.38 44.09 -48.33
C ARG A 804 34.90 44.06 -48.21
N ALA A 805 35.53 42.92 -48.50
CA ALA A 805 36.97 42.77 -48.59
C ALA A 805 37.41 42.95 -50.05
N ASP A 806 38.42 43.77 -50.27
CA ASP A 806 39.20 43.82 -51.50
C ASP A 806 40.53 43.07 -51.23
N GLN A 807 40.93 42.14 -52.11
CA GLN A 807 42.21 41.41 -52.01
C GLN A 807 43.34 42.23 -52.64
N VAL A 808 44.48 42.31 -51.96
CA VAL A 808 45.71 42.96 -52.43
C VAL A 808 46.90 42.05 -52.13
N THR A 809 47.94 42.05 -52.97
CA THR A 809 49.12 41.18 -52.71
C THR A 809 49.88 41.68 -51.48
N ALA A 810 50.62 40.77 -50.81
CA ALA A 810 51.41 41.16 -49.65
C ALA A 810 52.45 42.25 -49.98
N GLU A 811 53.03 42.19 -51.18
CA GLU A 811 54.01 43.15 -51.70
C GLU A 811 53.40 44.54 -51.93
N GLU A 812 52.23 44.62 -52.58
CA GLU A 812 51.49 45.88 -52.80
C GLU A 812 51.03 46.50 -51.48
N ALA A 813 50.57 45.69 -50.53
CA ALA A 813 50.19 46.14 -49.20
C ALA A 813 51.40 46.71 -48.43
N GLN A 814 52.55 46.02 -48.45
CA GLN A 814 53.77 46.47 -47.80
C GLN A 814 54.35 47.74 -48.45
N ALA A 815 54.39 47.83 -49.78
CA ALA A 815 54.87 49.01 -50.50
C ALA A 815 54.02 50.26 -50.22
N PHE A 816 52.69 50.10 -50.15
CA PHE A 816 51.79 51.19 -49.76
C PHE A 816 52.01 51.61 -48.30
N LEU A 817 52.18 50.67 -47.37
CA LEU A 817 52.43 50.97 -45.96
C LEU A 817 53.81 51.63 -45.74
N ALA A 818 54.84 51.19 -46.46
CA ALA A 818 56.19 51.75 -46.39
C ALA A 818 56.26 53.18 -46.93
N SER A 819 55.55 53.49 -48.03
CA SER A 819 55.46 54.85 -48.58
C SER A 819 54.71 55.84 -47.68
N HIS A 820 53.99 55.36 -46.66
CA HIS A 820 53.29 56.18 -45.66
C HIS A 820 53.88 56.05 -44.24
N ALA A 821 54.95 55.28 -44.06
CA ALA A 821 55.70 55.19 -42.82
C ALA A 821 56.75 56.30 -42.77
N GLY A 822 56.48 57.36 -41.99
CA GLY A 822 57.49 58.35 -41.64
C GLY A 822 58.68 57.67 -40.94
N ALA A 823 59.90 58.00 -41.36
CA ALA A 823 61.09 57.22 -41.05
C ALA A 823 61.45 57.16 -39.55
N SER A 824 61.57 55.95 -39.01
CA SER A 824 62.44 55.64 -37.86
C SER A 824 62.86 54.16 -37.84
N ALA A 825 64.10 53.91 -38.26
CA ALA A 825 64.92 52.72 -38.06
C ALA A 825 66.39 53.17 -38.25
N PRO A 826 67.44 52.50 -37.74
CA PRO A 826 67.54 51.11 -37.27
C PRO A 826 68.07 51.05 -35.80
N ALA A 827 68.68 50.00 -35.22
CA ALA A 827 69.17 48.69 -35.68
C ALA A 827 69.13 47.65 -34.53
N ALA A 828 69.42 46.38 -34.85
CA ALA A 828 69.64 45.32 -33.85
C ALA A 828 71.14 45.11 -33.58
N GLY A 829 71.52 44.75 -32.34
CA GLY A 829 72.87 44.29 -32.02
C GLY A 829 73.20 44.23 -30.51
N GLU A 830 73.61 43.02 -30.06
CA GLU A 830 74.50 42.72 -28.92
C GLU A 830 74.05 42.89 -27.44
N ALA A 831 73.87 41.71 -26.81
CA ALA A 831 74.52 41.21 -25.57
C ALA A 831 74.41 41.89 -24.17
N ALA A 832 74.16 41.00 -23.20
CA ALA A 832 74.65 40.96 -21.80
C ALA A 832 74.04 41.86 -20.69
N ALA A 833 73.44 41.15 -19.71
CA ALA A 833 73.61 41.22 -18.24
C ALA A 833 73.68 42.56 -17.46
N ALA A 834 72.94 42.57 -16.33
CA ALA A 834 73.14 43.38 -15.11
C ALA A 834 72.98 44.93 -15.27
N GLU A 835 72.60 45.73 -14.27
CA GLU A 835 72.07 45.54 -12.91
C GLU A 835 71.34 46.86 -12.51
N GLU A 836 70.59 46.84 -11.40
CA GLU A 836 70.44 47.86 -10.33
C GLU A 836 70.89 49.34 -10.57
N GLU A 837 70.30 50.41 -9.99
CA GLU A 837 69.40 50.54 -8.83
C GLU A 837 68.80 51.97 -8.72
N SER A 838 67.76 52.12 -7.89
CA SER A 838 67.44 53.21 -6.92
C SER A 838 65.92 53.48 -6.85
N VAL A 839 65.20 52.96 -5.84
CA VAL A 839 65.06 53.46 -4.43
C VAL A 839 64.25 54.77 -4.44
N GLU A 840 63.06 54.86 -3.81
CA GLU A 840 62.80 54.72 -2.37
C GLU A 840 61.45 54.06 -2.00
N THR A 841 61.46 53.31 -0.87
CA THR A 841 60.46 53.15 0.24
C THR A 841 58.94 53.01 -0.03
N GLU A 842 58.13 52.30 0.77
CA GLU A 842 58.33 51.63 2.06
C GLU A 842 57.37 50.42 2.22
N GLU A 843 57.51 49.68 3.32
CA GLU A 843 56.93 48.35 3.63
C GLU A 843 55.38 48.29 3.68
N HIS A 844 54.78 47.14 3.30
CA HIS A 844 54.26 46.16 4.28
C HIS A 844 53.72 44.86 3.60
N GLU A 845 54.12 43.69 4.13
CA GLU A 845 53.63 42.35 3.77
C GLU A 845 53.85 41.41 5.00
N PRO A 846 53.33 40.17 5.06
CA PRO A 846 51.92 39.86 5.36
C PRO A 846 51.74 38.96 6.61
N ALA A 847 50.49 38.79 7.05
CA ALA A 847 50.11 37.65 7.92
C ALA A 847 48.67 37.18 7.68
N SER A 848 48.58 35.92 7.23
CA SER A 848 47.57 34.88 7.50
C SER A 848 46.19 35.24 8.08
N GLU A 849 45.18 34.77 7.35
CA GLU A 849 43.95 34.10 7.81
C GLU A 849 43.92 33.60 9.27
N GLU A 850 42.86 33.96 10.01
CA GLU A 850 42.28 33.10 11.04
C GLU A 850 40.80 32.88 10.75
N HIS A 851 40.41 31.60 10.69
CA HIS A 851 39.02 31.17 10.59
C HIS A 851 38.65 30.44 11.88
N VAL A 852 37.67 30.94 12.63
CA VAL A 852 37.19 30.29 13.86
C VAL A 852 35.93 29.47 13.57
N SER A 853 35.98 28.18 13.88
CA SER A 853 34.80 27.36 14.16
C SER A 853 35.17 26.21 15.11
N GLU A 854 34.56 26.18 16.29
CA GLU A 854 34.79 25.14 17.31
C GLU A 854 33.89 23.90 17.13
N THR A 855 34.48 22.69 17.25
CA THR A 855 33.87 21.44 17.79
C THR A 855 32.68 20.79 17.00
N ALA A 856 32.34 19.48 17.02
CA ALA A 856 32.82 18.21 17.62
C ALA A 856 31.98 17.03 16.99
N VAL A 857 32.25 15.70 17.06
CA VAL A 857 33.39 14.84 17.48
C VAL A 857 33.20 13.38 16.94
N VAL A 858 34.29 12.73 16.53
CA VAL A 858 34.65 11.26 16.52
C VAL A 858 33.58 10.13 16.45
N ALA A 859 33.75 9.21 15.48
CA ALA A 859 33.81 7.73 15.61
C ALA A 859 34.19 7.11 14.23
N GLU A 860 35.32 6.43 14.05
CA GLU A 860 35.51 4.95 14.13
C GLU A 860 34.55 4.13 13.21
N GLY A 861 34.98 3.14 12.42
CA GLY A 861 36.30 2.51 12.22
C GLY A 861 36.12 1.08 11.65
N GLU A 862 37.13 0.55 10.95
CA GLU A 862 37.18 -0.76 10.21
C GLU A 862 36.65 -0.76 8.76
N ALA A 863 37.19 -1.51 7.78
CA ALA A 863 38.50 -2.12 7.45
C ALA A 863 38.22 -3.20 6.36
N ALA A 864 39.28 -3.66 5.67
CA ALA A 864 39.28 -4.72 4.63
C ALA A 864 38.62 -4.35 3.28
N GLU A 865 39.10 -4.80 2.12
CA GLU A 865 40.37 -5.45 1.76
C GLU A 865 40.62 -5.23 0.25
N ALA A 866 41.89 -5.22 -0.19
CA ALA A 866 42.22 -5.38 -1.61
C ALA A 866 42.15 -6.88 -1.97
N PRO A 867 41.85 -7.24 -3.24
CA PRO A 867 42.97 -7.71 -4.05
C PRO A 867 42.92 -7.41 -5.57
N VAL A 868 44.12 -7.20 -6.12
CA VAL A 868 44.67 -7.75 -7.38
C VAL A 868 44.11 -7.26 -8.74
N ALA A 869 45.07 -7.06 -9.66
CA ALA A 869 44.88 -6.76 -11.07
C ALA A 869 45.55 -7.83 -11.97
N GLU A 870 44.96 -8.09 -13.13
CA GLU A 870 45.56 -8.57 -14.38
C GLU A 870 44.80 -7.81 -15.51
N ALA A 871 45.43 -7.15 -16.51
CA ALA A 871 46.35 -7.63 -17.55
C ALA A 871 45.70 -8.68 -18.47
N ALA A 872 45.75 -8.64 -19.81
CA ALA A 872 46.27 -7.69 -20.81
C ALA A 872 45.30 -7.77 -22.04
N SER A 873 45.52 -7.32 -23.29
CA SER A 873 46.57 -6.64 -24.07
C SER A 873 45.83 -5.95 -25.25
N GLU A 874 46.20 -4.76 -25.76
CA GLU A 874 47.36 -4.45 -26.64
C GLU A 874 47.56 -5.38 -27.85
N GLU A 875 47.55 -4.76 -29.05
CA GLU A 875 48.54 -4.83 -30.16
C GLU A 875 47.92 -4.21 -31.45
N ALA A 876 48.64 -3.57 -32.39
CA ALA A 876 50.00 -3.01 -32.37
C ALA A 876 50.20 -1.94 -33.48
N VAL A 877 50.95 -0.89 -33.12
CA VAL A 877 52.10 -0.25 -33.84
C VAL A 877 52.16 -0.25 -35.38
N ALA A 878 52.37 0.94 -35.96
CA ALA A 878 53.36 1.16 -37.04
C ALA A 878 53.83 2.63 -37.08
N VAL A 879 55.14 2.84 -37.28
CA VAL A 879 55.78 4.16 -37.46
C VAL A 879 56.41 4.22 -38.84
N GLU A 880 55.98 5.20 -39.64
CA GLU A 880 56.65 5.79 -40.82
C GLU A 880 56.04 7.20 -40.97
N ALA A 881 56.64 8.20 -41.58
CA ALA A 881 58.03 8.52 -41.94
C ALA A 881 58.00 10.02 -42.32
N ALA A 882 59.13 10.74 -42.28
CA ALA A 882 59.12 12.15 -42.67
C ALA A 882 59.03 12.31 -44.20
N PRO A 883 58.20 13.25 -44.69
CA PRO A 883 58.51 13.99 -45.90
C PRO A 883 59.06 15.37 -45.54
N GLU A 884 60.26 15.62 -46.04
CA GLU A 884 60.65 16.91 -46.58
C GLU A 884 59.50 17.54 -47.39
N GLY A 885 59.18 18.79 -47.11
CA GLY A 885 57.98 19.42 -47.66
C GLY A 885 57.79 20.85 -47.20
N ALA A 886 58.82 21.69 -47.39
CA ALA A 886 58.64 23.13 -47.36
C ALA A 886 57.90 23.57 -48.64
N GLU A 887 56.61 23.25 -48.74
CA GLU A 887 55.73 24.00 -49.64
C GLU A 887 55.72 25.44 -49.13
N ALA A 888 56.26 26.35 -49.94
CA ALA A 888 56.13 27.76 -49.70
C ALA A 888 54.64 28.10 -49.71
N ALA A 889 54.07 28.32 -48.52
CA ALA A 889 52.69 28.76 -48.39
C ALA A 889 52.52 30.04 -49.21
N GLU A 890 51.75 29.96 -50.30
CA GLU A 890 51.49 31.11 -51.16
C GLU A 890 51.07 32.29 -50.29
N PRO A 891 51.65 33.50 -50.47
CA PRO A 891 51.43 34.61 -49.57
C PRO A 891 49.94 34.99 -49.58
N LYS A 892 49.20 34.58 -48.53
CA LYS A 892 47.76 34.83 -48.41
C LYS A 892 47.49 36.32 -48.66
N PRO A 893 46.58 36.66 -49.60
CA PRO A 893 46.35 38.06 -49.98
C PRO A 893 45.86 38.86 -48.77
N VAL A 894 46.38 40.08 -48.63
CA VAL A 894 45.99 40.98 -47.54
C VAL A 894 44.58 41.48 -47.81
N LEU A 895 43.66 41.20 -46.89
CA LEU A 895 42.27 41.65 -47.01
C LEU A 895 42.11 43.08 -46.51
N LEU A 896 41.76 43.97 -47.44
CA LEU A 896 41.45 45.36 -47.18
C LEU A 896 39.92 45.55 -47.08
N TRP A 897 39.44 45.91 -45.90
CA TRP A 897 38.02 45.99 -45.60
C TRP A 897 37.45 47.40 -45.77
N ARG A 898 36.32 47.53 -46.47
CA ARG A 898 35.57 48.80 -46.63
C ARG A 898 34.07 48.63 -46.35
N PRO A 899 33.37 49.67 -45.87
CA PRO A 899 31.91 49.64 -45.73
C PRO A 899 31.20 49.41 -47.08
N GLY A 900 30.18 48.54 -47.10
CA GLY A 900 29.30 48.35 -48.26
C GLY A 900 28.41 49.57 -48.53
N GLY A 901 28.26 49.95 -49.80
CA GLY A 901 27.46 51.10 -50.22
C GLY A 901 25.94 50.90 -50.08
N ARG A 902 25.22 51.96 -49.68
CA ARG A 902 23.78 51.93 -49.29
C ARG A 902 22.77 51.61 -50.43
N ASN A 903 23.21 51.34 -51.66
CA ASN A 903 22.36 51.31 -52.87
C ASN A 903 22.27 49.97 -53.64
N GLU A 904 22.97 48.89 -53.25
CA GLU A 904 22.95 47.62 -54.02
C GLU A 904 22.12 46.48 -53.39
N ASN A 905 21.85 46.52 -52.08
CA ASN A 905 21.16 45.42 -51.38
C ASN A 905 19.65 45.30 -51.68
N GLN A 906 19.05 46.18 -52.50
CA GLN A 906 17.64 46.04 -52.91
C GLN A 906 17.38 44.95 -53.97
N ARG A 907 18.42 44.28 -54.51
CA ARG A 907 18.26 43.28 -55.59
C ARG A 907 18.05 41.82 -55.17
N SER A 908 18.10 41.47 -53.88
CA SER A 908 17.92 40.06 -53.44
C SER A 908 16.74 39.76 -52.49
N GLU A 909 15.96 40.74 -52.05
CA GLU A 909 14.86 40.51 -51.09
C GLU A 909 13.43 40.67 -51.66
N ASN A 910 13.27 40.97 -52.95
CA ASN A 910 11.94 41.21 -53.54
C ASN A 910 11.44 40.05 -54.42
N ARG A 911 11.06 38.91 -53.80
CA ARG A 911 10.23 37.86 -54.43
C ARG A 911 9.55 36.94 -53.40
N ARG A 912 8.31 37.27 -53.01
CA ARG A 912 7.28 36.39 -52.38
C ARG A 912 5.96 37.17 -52.29
N PRO A 913 4.78 36.52 -52.25
CA PRO A 913 4.35 35.42 -53.11
C PRO A 913 2.94 35.65 -53.73
N GLY A 914 2.74 35.34 -55.01
CA GLY A 914 1.43 35.42 -55.68
C GLY A 914 0.68 34.09 -55.67
N ASN A 915 -0.54 34.07 -55.11
CA ASN A 915 -1.38 32.88 -54.97
C ASN A 915 -2.25 32.62 -56.23
N ARG A 916 -2.72 31.37 -56.36
CA ARG A 916 -3.73 30.80 -57.29
C ARG A 916 -3.31 30.51 -58.74
N GLY A 917 -3.47 29.24 -59.09
CA GLY A 917 -3.77 28.76 -60.44
C GLY A 917 -4.71 27.56 -60.35
N GLN A 918 -6.00 27.75 -60.62
CA GLN A 918 -7.00 26.69 -60.64
C GLN A 918 -7.58 26.60 -62.06
N GLY A 919 -7.54 25.40 -62.67
CA GLY A 919 -8.41 25.04 -63.81
C GLY A 919 -7.76 24.91 -65.21
N ARG A 920 -7.74 23.65 -65.69
CA ARG A 920 -8.06 23.15 -67.06
C ARG A 920 -7.43 23.89 -68.26
N GLY A 921 -6.62 23.24 -69.11
CA GLY A 921 -7.08 22.30 -70.17
C GLY A 921 -7.10 23.06 -71.52
N GLU A 922 -6.83 22.51 -72.70
CA GLU A 922 -6.52 21.15 -73.19
C GLU A 922 -5.42 21.23 -74.28
N GLY A 923 -4.82 20.11 -74.68
CA GLY A 923 -3.72 20.11 -75.68
C GLY A 923 -3.31 18.71 -76.15
N ALA A 924 -4.16 18.07 -76.97
CA ALA A 924 -3.87 16.85 -77.74
C ALA A 924 -2.81 17.14 -78.85
N ARG A 925 -2.07 16.20 -79.47
CA ARG A 925 -1.99 14.72 -79.42
C ARG A 925 -0.71 14.26 -80.20
N GLU A 926 -0.50 12.94 -80.28
CA GLU A 926 0.38 12.21 -81.25
C GLU A 926 1.90 12.10 -80.91
N GLN A 927 2.60 10.97 -81.12
CA GLN A 927 2.17 9.62 -81.56
C GLN A 927 3.20 8.51 -81.18
N GLY A 928 2.74 7.26 -81.14
CA GLY A 928 3.55 6.02 -81.31
C GLY A 928 3.99 5.27 -80.03
N GLU A 929 4.04 3.93 -79.97
CA GLU A 929 3.42 2.88 -80.82
C GLU A 929 3.48 1.50 -80.07
N ARG A 930 2.62 0.54 -80.47
CA ARG A 930 2.68 -0.95 -80.27
C ARG A 930 2.15 -1.62 -78.98
N ARG A 931 1.14 -2.48 -79.22
CA ARG A 931 0.92 -3.91 -78.81
C ARG A 931 1.32 -4.38 -77.38
N GLY A 932 0.53 -5.19 -76.66
CA GLY A 932 -0.80 -5.76 -76.94
C GLY A 932 -1.06 -7.05 -76.15
N GLU A 933 -2.30 -7.23 -75.66
CA GLU A 933 -2.89 -8.43 -75.04
C GLU A 933 -2.29 -8.98 -73.72
N GLY A 934 -3.09 -9.77 -73.00
CA GLY A 934 -2.70 -10.45 -71.77
C GLY A 934 -3.64 -11.61 -71.42
N ARG A 935 -3.23 -12.50 -70.51
CA ARG A 935 -4.10 -13.53 -69.90
C ARG A 935 -3.51 -14.13 -68.61
N ARG A 936 -4.36 -14.91 -67.95
CA ARG A 936 -4.12 -15.83 -66.81
C ARG A 936 -2.93 -16.77 -67.12
N ASP A 937 -2.22 -17.41 -66.18
CA ASP A 937 -2.75 -18.30 -65.13
C ASP A 937 -1.70 -18.71 -64.06
N ASN A 938 -2.21 -19.30 -62.97
CA ASN A 938 -1.64 -20.23 -61.97
C ASN A 938 -0.15 -20.72 -61.94
N ARG A 939 0.29 -20.91 -60.66
CA ARG A 939 0.95 -22.10 -60.01
C ARG A 939 2.46 -22.16 -59.70
N ASP A 940 2.71 -22.60 -58.45
CA ASP A 940 3.86 -23.34 -57.84
C ASP A 940 5.28 -22.69 -57.92
N GLY A 941 6.23 -22.78 -56.97
CA GLY A 941 6.38 -23.40 -55.63
C GLY A 941 7.84 -23.15 -55.12
N ALA A 942 8.42 -23.68 -54.02
CA ALA A 942 7.93 -24.28 -52.77
C ALA A 942 9.12 -24.62 -51.80
N ASN A 943 9.13 -24.16 -50.52
CA ASN A 943 9.94 -24.72 -49.39
C ASN A 943 9.35 -24.24 -48.04
N ARG A 944 8.90 -25.08 -47.09
CA ARG A 944 9.58 -26.07 -46.19
C ARG A 944 10.33 -25.38 -45.01
N GLU A 945 10.23 -25.82 -43.75
CA GLU A 945 9.68 -27.08 -43.19
C GLU A 945 9.30 -27.03 -41.68
N ALA A 946 8.38 -27.92 -41.26
CA ALA A 946 8.22 -28.56 -39.93
C ALA A 946 7.92 -27.70 -38.65
N ALA A 947 7.10 -28.14 -37.66
CA ALA A 947 6.37 -29.40 -37.46
C ALA A 947 5.04 -29.25 -36.66
N ASN A 948 4.05 -30.09 -37.01
CA ASN A 948 3.03 -30.81 -36.19
C ASN A 948 2.74 -30.41 -34.73
N ARG A 949 1.55 -30.61 -34.13
CA ARG A 949 0.17 -31.12 -34.44
C ARG A 949 -0.62 -30.90 -33.12
N SER A 950 -1.94 -30.96 -32.95
CA SER A 950 -3.18 -31.18 -33.72
C SER A 950 -4.31 -30.82 -32.73
N GLY A 951 -5.54 -30.44 -33.05
CA GLY A 951 -6.26 -30.47 -34.31
C GLY A 951 -7.76 -30.61 -33.99
N GLU A 952 -8.53 -29.64 -34.45
CA GLU A 952 -9.89 -29.78 -35.04
C GLU A 952 -11.07 -30.31 -34.20
N GLY A 953 -12.31 -29.83 -34.42
CA GLY A 953 -12.71 -28.78 -35.37
C GLY A 953 -14.20 -28.43 -35.36
N GLU A 954 -14.54 -27.33 -36.04
CA GLU A 954 -15.91 -26.86 -36.29
C GLU A 954 -16.61 -27.61 -37.45
N ARG A 955 -17.94 -27.43 -37.58
CA ARG A 955 -18.65 -26.88 -38.77
C ARG A 955 -20.16 -26.73 -38.46
N LYS A 956 -20.80 -25.57 -38.66
CA LYS A 956 -21.51 -25.07 -39.89
C LYS A 956 -22.68 -25.98 -40.34
N ARG A 957 -23.87 -25.50 -40.80
CA ARG A 957 -24.40 -24.14 -41.05
C ARG A 957 -25.95 -24.17 -41.24
N ASP A 958 -26.60 -23.00 -41.06
CA ASP A 958 -27.83 -22.47 -41.70
C ASP A 958 -29.11 -23.31 -41.98
N GLY A 959 -30.25 -22.82 -41.45
CA GLY A 959 -31.43 -22.51 -42.29
C GLY A 959 -32.75 -23.27 -42.07
N GLY A 960 -33.85 -22.57 -41.71
CA GLY A 960 -35.23 -23.01 -42.01
C GLY A 960 -36.30 -22.84 -40.90
N ARG A 961 -37.36 -22.07 -41.20
CA ARG A 961 -38.74 -22.13 -40.62
C ARG A 961 -39.62 -22.94 -41.62
N PRO A 962 -40.82 -23.51 -41.29
CA PRO A 962 -41.91 -22.80 -40.58
C PRO A 962 -42.94 -23.60 -39.72
N ASP A 963 -43.59 -22.85 -38.81
CA ASP A 963 -45.04 -22.80 -38.42
C ASP A 963 -45.89 -24.01 -37.87
N ARG A 964 -46.82 -23.64 -36.97
CA ARG A 964 -47.98 -24.34 -36.35
C ARG A 964 -47.73 -25.49 -35.34
N GLY A 965 -48.40 -25.54 -34.17
CA GLY A 965 -49.29 -24.55 -33.53
C GLY A 965 -50.13 -25.13 -32.36
N ASN A 966 -50.73 -24.24 -31.54
CA ASN A 966 -51.70 -24.51 -30.45
C ASN A 966 -51.20 -25.31 -29.19
N ASN A 967 -51.69 -25.08 -27.96
CA ASN A 967 -52.77 -24.19 -27.47
C ASN A 967 -52.65 -23.93 -25.94
N ARG A 968 -53.11 -22.75 -25.47
CA ARG A 968 -53.70 -22.45 -24.12
C ARG A 968 -52.78 -22.59 -22.87
N ASN A 969 -52.87 -21.72 -21.85
CA ASN A 969 -53.70 -20.53 -21.65
C ASN A 969 -53.10 -19.56 -20.60
N ASN A 970 -53.17 -18.25 -20.89
CA ASN A 970 -53.51 -17.08 -20.06
C ASN A 970 -53.19 -16.98 -18.55
N ASP A 971 -53.13 -15.79 -17.96
CA ASP A 971 -52.59 -14.46 -18.34
C ASP A 971 -52.90 -13.46 -17.20
N ARG A 972 -52.27 -12.27 -17.22
CA ARG A 972 -52.59 -11.16 -16.30
C ARG A 972 -52.98 -9.87 -17.05
N HIS A 973 -53.91 -9.13 -16.43
CA HIS A 973 -54.32 -7.73 -16.70
C HIS A 973 -55.09 -7.40 -18.00
N ASP A 974 -56.25 -6.73 -17.87
CA ASP A 974 -56.35 -5.27 -18.12
C ASP A 974 -57.66 -4.64 -17.55
N ARG A 975 -57.66 -3.30 -17.36
CA ARG A 975 -58.78 -2.30 -17.28
C ARG A 975 -60.01 -2.47 -16.36
N GLY A 976 -60.47 -1.35 -15.77
CA GLY A 976 -61.89 -1.22 -15.35
C GLY A 976 -62.30 -0.09 -14.38
N GLU A 977 -62.31 1.16 -14.85
CA GLU A 977 -63.07 2.35 -14.40
C GLU A 977 -64.33 2.19 -13.46
N ARG A 978 -64.42 2.92 -12.32
CA ARG A 978 -65.47 3.94 -11.95
C ARG A 978 -65.88 4.09 -10.46
N LYS A 979 -66.05 5.38 -10.05
CA LYS A 979 -67.01 5.94 -9.06
C LYS A 979 -66.85 5.57 -7.56
N ASP A 980 -67.23 6.39 -6.58
CA ASP A 980 -67.91 7.71 -6.58
C ASP A 980 -67.42 8.65 -5.44
N ARG A 981 -67.90 9.91 -5.46
CA ARG A 981 -67.60 11.09 -4.60
C ARG A 981 -68.03 10.92 -3.11
N PRO A 982 -67.61 11.79 -2.15
CA PRO A 982 -68.13 13.17 -2.07
C PRO A 982 -67.10 14.29 -1.72
N GLU A 983 -67.52 15.53 -1.98
CA GLU A 983 -66.77 16.77 -1.71
C GLU A 983 -67.15 17.45 -0.38
N ARG A 984 -66.26 18.32 0.13
CA ARG A 984 -66.62 19.75 0.25
C ARG A 984 -65.39 20.68 0.18
N ASN A 985 -65.62 21.87 -0.36
CA ASN A 985 -64.63 22.91 -0.70
C ASN A 985 -63.98 23.58 0.51
N ASP A 986 -62.78 24.16 0.34
CA ASP A 986 -62.71 25.63 0.24
C ASP A 986 -61.52 26.15 -0.61
N ARG A 987 -61.59 27.42 -1.03
CA ARG A 987 -60.90 27.97 -2.22
C ARG A 987 -59.77 28.98 -1.93
N GLY A 988 -58.78 29.01 -2.84
CA GLY A 988 -57.93 30.19 -3.16
C GLY A 988 -56.69 30.39 -2.28
N GLY A 989 -55.57 30.96 -2.76
CA GLY A 989 -55.18 31.42 -4.11
C GLY A 989 -53.66 31.73 -4.18
N LYS A 990 -53.10 31.88 -5.38
CA LYS A 990 -51.69 32.32 -5.63
C LYS A 990 -51.54 33.85 -5.42
N PRO A 991 -50.33 34.46 -5.45
CA PRO A 991 -48.96 33.91 -5.49
C PRO A 991 -48.03 34.41 -4.35
N GLN A 992 -46.85 33.79 -4.18
CA GLN A 992 -45.79 34.31 -3.31
C GLN A 992 -44.98 35.42 -4.00
N GLY A 993 -44.96 36.60 -3.39
CA GLY A 993 -44.00 37.67 -3.67
C GLY A 993 -42.74 37.57 -2.81
N GLN A 994 -41.68 38.27 -3.23
CA GLN A 994 -40.40 38.33 -2.54
C GLN A 994 -40.51 38.98 -1.15
N GLN A 995 -39.79 38.47 -0.14
CA GLN A 995 -38.65 39.16 0.51
C GLN A 995 -38.18 38.46 1.81
N ARG A 996 -36.86 38.53 2.02
CA ARG A 996 -36.08 38.58 3.29
C ARG A 996 -36.66 37.93 4.56
N PHE A 997 -35.87 37.04 5.16
CA PHE A 997 -35.99 36.69 6.59
C PHE A 997 -34.66 36.89 7.32
N GLU A 998 -34.68 37.79 8.31
CA GLU A 998 -33.68 37.89 9.36
C GLU A 998 -33.94 36.82 10.45
N ALA A 999 -32.96 36.64 11.35
CA ALA A 999 -32.91 35.54 12.30
C ALA A 999 -34.03 35.57 13.36
N LYS A 1000 -34.46 34.38 13.80
CA LYS A 1000 -35.26 34.17 15.02
C LYS A 1000 -34.39 33.65 16.17
N PRO A 1001 -34.70 34.00 17.44
CA PRO A 1001 -33.90 33.64 18.61
C PRO A 1001 -34.09 32.17 19.03
N PRO A 1002 -33.15 31.59 19.81
CA PRO A 1002 -33.17 30.17 20.19
C PRO A 1002 -34.32 29.82 21.15
N ARG A 1003 -34.83 28.59 21.03
CA ARG A 1003 -35.83 28.02 21.94
C ARG A 1003 -35.17 27.54 23.24
N LYS A 1004 -35.86 27.73 24.37
CA LYS A 1004 -35.51 27.12 25.66
C LYS A 1004 -35.67 25.58 25.59
N GLU A 1005 -34.71 24.88 26.19
CA GLU A 1005 -34.78 23.43 26.43
C GLU A 1005 -35.83 23.08 27.50
N LYS A 1006 -36.36 21.86 27.45
CA LYS A 1006 -37.25 21.32 28.48
C LYS A 1006 -36.42 20.64 29.59
N PRO A 1007 -36.84 20.68 30.86
CA PRO A 1007 -36.21 19.93 31.93
C PRO A 1007 -36.35 18.41 31.71
N LEU A 1008 -35.34 17.67 32.17
CA LEU A 1008 -35.27 16.21 32.10
C LEU A 1008 -36.25 15.53 33.08
N ASP A 1009 -36.74 14.35 32.67
CA ASP A 1009 -37.64 13.51 33.45
C ASP A 1009 -36.91 12.87 34.66
N PRO A 1010 -37.37 13.07 35.91
CA PRO A 1010 -36.67 12.61 37.11
C PRO A 1010 -36.61 11.08 37.26
N ASP A 1011 -37.49 10.31 36.61
CA ASP A 1011 -37.45 8.84 36.66
C ASP A 1011 -36.59 8.20 35.56
N SER A 1012 -35.97 9.03 34.70
CA SER A 1012 -35.04 8.56 33.69
C SER A 1012 -33.76 7.95 34.31
N PRO A 1013 -33.28 6.78 33.82
CA PRO A 1013 -32.01 6.21 34.30
C PRO A 1013 -30.80 7.14 34.05
N PHE A 1014 -30.90 8.07 33.10
CA PHE A 1014 -29.88 9.09 32.87
C PHE A 1014 -29.80 10.17 33.97
N ALA A 1015 -30.92 10.49 34.63
CA ALA A 1015 -30.93 11.41 35.77
C ALA A 1015 -30.21 10.81 36.99
N LYS A 1016 -30.38 9.50 37.23
CA LYS A 1016 -29.67 8.75 38.28
C LYS A 1016 -28.15 8.67 38.00
N LEU A 1017 -27.76 8.50 36.73
CA LEU A 1017 -26.35 8.56 36.33
C LEU A 1017 -25.73 9.96 36.48
N ALA A 1018 -26.49 11.03 36.20
CA ALA A 1018 -26.03 12.41 36.43
C ALA A 1018 -25.82 12.69 37.93
N ALA A 1019 -26.75 12.28 38.79
CA ALA A 1019 -26.63 12.42 40.24
C ALA A 1019 -25.44 11.62 40.81
N LEU A 1020 -25.19 10.40 40.32
CA LEU A 1020 -24.02 9.60 40.71
C LEU A 1020 -22.69 10.28 40.30
N LYS A 1021 -22.69 10.96 39.15
CA LYS A 1021 -21.54 11.69 38.61
C LYS A 1021 -21.24 13.00 39.36
N GLU A 1022 -22.23 13.61 40.00
CA GLU A 1022 -22.02 14.72 40.96
C GLU A 1022 -21.58 14.21 42.34
N GLN A 1023 -22.11 13.08 42.81
CA GLN A 1023 -21.66 12.47 44.07
C GLN A 1023 -20.19 12.01 44.02
N LEU A 1024 -19.70 11.57 42.86
CA LEU A 1024 -18.29 11.23 42.63
C LEU A 1024 -17.36 12.44 42.40
N LYS A 1025 -17.88 13.67 42.53
CA LYS A 1025 -17.11 14.93 42.43
C LYS A 1025 -17.01 15.71 43.76
N LYS A 1026 -17.54 15.15 44.85
CA LYS A 1026 -17.29 15.58 46.22
C LYS A 1026 -16.46 14.53 46.95
#